data_AF-A0AAN9GB20-F1
#
_entry.id   AF-A0AAN9GB20-F1
#
_cell.length_a   1.000
_cell.length_b   1.000
_cell.length_c   1.000
_cell.angle_alpha   90.00
_cell.angle_beta   90.00
_cell.angle_gamma   90.00
#
_symmetry.space_group_name_H-M   'P 1'
#
loop_
_entity.id
_entity.type
_entity.pdbx_description
1 polymer ?
#
loop_
_entity_poly.entity_id
_entity_poly.type
_entity_poly.pdbx_seq_one_letter_code
_entity_poly.pdbx_strand_id
1 'polypeptide(L)'
;MESAASSSNTTVRGVRGFSVMDGVGARVVRGPDWKWGKQDGGEGHVGTVRNFESPEEVVVVWDNGTAANYRCAGAYDLRMMDTAPTGIKHEGTMCDTCRQQPIFGIRWKCAECPNYDLCSVCYHGDKHNLRHRFFRIVVPGGERVPMEPRRKSKKITSRGIFPGARVVRGVDWQWEDQDGGNGRRGKVTEIQDWSAASPRSASHVLWDNGAKNLYRVGFEGMADLKVVNDAKGGSFYRDHLPLLGEQGPSSRSGPCGLAIGDQVNVDLDLEIVQSLQHGHGGWTDGMFECLGTTGTVVGIDEDHDIVVSYPSGNRWTFNPAVLTKVNTGTSSSAGPNENIALTQFAVGDLVQICSDTERIKVMQRGHGEWAEAMMPTLGKIGRVQQIYHDNDLKVEVCGTSWTYNPSAVTKVASADGAAIGCSSGERLSALLKKLFETHVSGDVNEELVKAAANGDGSKVDEILQRPESDVNGVFAGHTALQAASQNGHIEVIKVLIKHSVNMEVEDKDGDRAVHHAAFGDEPAVIEMLHRGGGDLNARNKRRQTPLHIGVNKGHIGVVRALLDLGSHPSLQDSEGDTALHDAISKKRDDMISLLLEHTADITITNNNGFNALHHAALRGNPSAMRILLSKLPRPWIVDEKKDDGYTALHLASLNNHVEVAELLVHQGKANMDIQNVNLQTPLHLAVERQHTQIVRLLVREGCNLNIADKDGDTALHEALRHHTLSQLRQLQDMQDVGKLLMGLGTPGADKKSSASIACFLAANGADLNLKNKKGQTPLDLCPDPNLCKALAKCHKERNSPSMQPPNAAIIRNDQESLEECMVCSDMKRETLFGPCCHICTCSLCSPRVKKCLMCKEPVQSRTKIEECVVCSDKQASVLFRPCGHMCACEGCANLMKKCVQCRASIEKTVPFIVCCGGNPPPEPQKTGFMNNGSRDVTRDIQKLQQQLQDIKDQTCCPVCMDRLKNMIFLCGHGACQLCGDRLNECPICRKSVEKRILLY
;
A
#
# COMPACT_ATOMS: atom_id res chain seq x y z
N MET A 1 41.10 -23.18 -34.17
CA MET A 1 39.93 -22.55 -34.80
C MET A 1 38.69 -23.08 -34.07
N GLU A 2 38.47 -22.85 -32.78
CA GLU A 2 38.46 -21.62 -31.97
C GLU A 2 37.56 -20.51 -32.50
N SER A 3 36.34 -20.45 -31.96
CA SER A 3 35.68 -19.20 -31.56
C SER A 3 34.73 -19.50 -30.41
N ALA A 4 35.16 -19.14 -29.20
CA ALA A 4 34.38 -19.16 -27.98
C ALA A 4 33.36 -17.99 -27.96
N ALA A 5 32.15 -18.24 -27.46
CA ALA A 5 31.20 -17.20 -27.10
C ALA A 5 30.76 -17.43 -25.65
N SER A 6 31.24 -16.55 -24.78
CA SER A 6 30.95 -16.46 -23.35
C SER A 6 29.52 -15.99 -23.11
N SER A 7 28.74 -16.76 -22.36
CA SER A 7 27.43 -16.40 -21.82
C SER A 7 27.58 -15.52 -20.57
N SER A 8 27.23 -14.23 -20.68
CA SER A 8 27.09 -13.33 -19.54
C SER A 8 25.75 -13.58 -18.83
N ASN A 9 25.83 -13.90 -17.54
CA ASN A 9 24.71 -13.94 -16.59
C ASN A 9 24.16 -12.52 -16.35
N THR A 10 22.95 -12.24 -16.80
CA THR A 10 22.23 -11.01 -16.41
C THR A 10 21.48 -11.25 -15.10
N THR A 11 22.10 -10.87 -13.99
CA THR A 11 21.39 -10.64 -12.71
C THR A 11 20.46 -9.45 -12.88
N VAL A 12 19.15 -9.67 -12.79
CA VAL A 12 18.14 -8.61 -12.73
C VAL A 12 18.27 -7.90 -11.38
N ARG A 13 19.08 -6.83 -11.33
CA ARG A 13 19.04 -5.81 -10.27
C ARG A 13 17.88 -4.88 -10.57
N GLY A 14 16.86 -4.91 -9.71
CA GLY A 14 15.75 -3.97 -9.77
C GLY A 14 16.19 -2.59 -9.27
N VAL A 15 16.42 -1.67 -10.21
CA VAL A 15 16.39 -0.23 -9.95
C VAL A 15 15.23 0.32 -10.78
N ARG A 16 14.09 0.55 -10.14
CA ARG A 16 12.96 1.25 -10.78
C ARG A 16 13.34 2.72 -10.91
N GLY A 17 13.40 3.22 -12.15
CA GLY A 17 13.52 4.64 -12.45
C GLY A 17 12.27 5.40 -11.97
N PHE A 18 12.50 6.55 -11.34
CA PHE A 18 11.46 7.40 -10.76
C PHE A 18 10.65 8.12 -11.85
N SER A 19 9.32 8.00 -11.76
CA SER A 19 8.35 8.71 -12.60
C SER A 19 7.46 9.58 -11.71
N VAL A 20 6.79 10.57 -12.31
CA VAL A 20 5.83 11.51 -11.70
C VAL A 20 4.73 10.83 -10.87
N MET A 21 4.57 9.50 -11.00
CA MET A 21 3.56 8.67 -10.32
C MET A 21 3.93 8.15 -8.91
N ASP A 22 5.10 8.49 -8.35
CA ASP A 22 5.58 7.94 -7.07
C ASP A 22 5.11 8.70 -5.78
N GLY A 23 4.03 9.49 -5.87
CA GLY A 23 3.49 10.28 -4.76
C GLY A 23 2.39 9.61 -3.92
N VAL A 24 1.99 8.38 -4.24
CA VAL A 24 0.88 7.69 -3.58
C VAL A 24 1.18 7.46 -2.10
N GLY A 25 0.25 7.89 -1.24
CA GLY A 25 0.39 7.85 0.20
C GLY A 25 0.89 9.14 0.85
N ALA A 26 1.35 10.12 0.06
CA ALA A 26 1.80 11.40 0.59
C ALA A 26 0.68 12.09 1.39
N ARG A 27 1.06 12.71 2.52
CA ARG A 27 0.15 13.49 3.37
C ARG A 27 0.18 14.93 2.92
N VAL A 28 -0.97 15.48 2.56
CA VAL A 28 -1.09 16.77 1.85
C VAL A 28 -2.02 17.74 2.56
N VAL A 29 -1.85 19.02 2.26
CA VAL A 29 -2.71 20.14 2.70
C VAL A 29 -2.99 21.06 1.51
N ARG A 30 -3.94 22.00 1.64
CA ARG A 30 -4.27 22.93 0.54
C ARG A 30 -3.06 23.73 -0.01
N GLY A 31 -3.04 23.84 -1.33
CA GLY A 31 -2.05 24.54 -2.15
C GLY A 31 -2.36 26.02 -2.37
N PRO A 32 -1.51 26.75 -3.12
CA PRO A 32 -1.69 28.17 -3.40
C PRO A 32 -2.93 28.45 -4.25
N ASP A 33 -3.26 27.58 -5.20
CA ASP A 33 -4.34 27.81 -6.18
C ASP A 33 -5.69 27.23 -5.74
N TRP A 34 -5.78 26.86 -4.45
CA TRP A 34 -6.97 26.26 -3.86
C TRP A 34 -8.19 27.18 -3.98
N LYS A 35 -9.18 26.71 -4.74
CA LYS A 35 -10.47 27.40 -4.93
C LYS A 35 -11.68 26.61 -4.41
N TRP A 36 -11.44 25.49 -3.74
CA TRP A 36 -12.47 24.49 -3.42
C TRP A 36 -13.11 24.68 -2.03
N GLY A 37 -13.13 25.91 -1.52
CA GLY A 37 -13.76 26.26 -0.25
C GLY A 37 -13.18 25.49 0.94
N LYS A 38 -14.04 24.70 1.62
CA LYS A 38 -13.71 23.89 2.80
C LYS A 38 -13.81 22.39 2.56
N GLN A 39 -13.65 21.92 1.31
CA GLN A 39 -13.65 20.47 1.04
C GLN A 39 -12.61 19.70 1.87
N ASP A 40 -11.44 20.30 2.10
CA ASP A 40 -10.39 19.77 2.98
C ASP A 40 -10.70 19.87 4.48
N GLY A 41 -11.72 20.63 4.88
CA GLY A 41 -12.05 20.93 6.29
C GLY A 41 -11.54 22.28 6.80
N GLY A 42 -10.69 22.97 6.02
CA GLY A 42 -10.08 24.26 6.41
C GLY A 42 -8.56 24.30 6.24
N GLU A 43 -7.97 25.50 6.31
CA GLU A 43 -6.51 25.65 6.19
C GLU A 43 -5.79 24.89 7.31
N GLY A 44 -4.89 23.99 6.92
CA GLY A 44 -4.13 23.12 7.81
C GLY A 44 -4.73 21.73 8.01
N HIS A 45 -5.93 21.45 7.49
CA HIS A 45 -6.45 20.08 7.48
C HIS A 45 -5.68 19.19 6.49
N VAL A 46 -5.48 17.93 6.88
CA VAL A 46 -4.61 16.97 6.18
C VAL A 46 -5.44 15.95 5.41
N GLY A 47 -4.92 15.51 4.27
CA GLY A 47 -5.46 14.40 3.47
C GLY A 47 -4.36 13.46 2.98
N THR A 48 -4.77 12.32 2.44
CA THR A 48 -3.90 11.32 1.81
C THR A 48 -4.06 11.35 0.30
N VAL A 49 -2.94 11.41 -0.42
CA VAL A 49 -2.93 11.15 -1.88
C VAL A 49 -3.23 9.67 -2.10
N ARG A 50 -4.38 9.38 -2.71
CA ARG A 50 -4.86 8.01 -2.95
C ARG A 50 -4.25 7.43 -4.23
N ASN A 51 -4.36 8.17 -5.32
CA ASN A 51 -3.86 7.80 -6.64
C ASN A 51 -3.82 9.04 -7.54
N PHE A 52 -3.13 8.93 -8.67
CA PHE A 52 -3.14 9.93 -9.73
C PHE A 52 -4.05 9.43 -10.86
N GLU A 53 -4.96 10.28 -11.35
CA GLU A 53 -5.76 9.98 -12.54
C GLU A 53 -4.96 10.31 -13.81
N SER A 54 -4.14 11.35 -13.74
CA SER A 54 -3.21 11.77 -14.79
C SER A 54 -2.00 12.49 -14.16
N PRO A 55 -0.97 12.85 -14.95
CA PRO A 55 0.11 13.73 -14.46
C PRO A 55 -0.36 15.13 -14.02
N GLU A 56 -1.59 15.52 -14.35
CA GLU A 56 -2.16 16.84 -14.06
C GLU A 56 -3.26 16.82 -12.98
N GLU A 57 -3.78 15.62 -12.65
CA GLU A 57 -4.91 15.42 -11.75
C GLU A 57 -4.66 14.30 -10.74
N VAL A 58 -4.94 14.60 -9.47
CA VAL A 58 -4.68 13.70 -8.34
C VAL A 58 -5.92 13.56 -7.45
N VAL A 59 -6.18 12.34 -6.99
CA VAL A 59 -7.26 12.01 -6.07
C VAL A 59 -6.75 12.07 -4.64
N VAL A 60 -7.40 12.87 -3.80
CA VAL A 60 -7.10 12.97 -2.37
C VAL A 60 -8.30 12.54 -1.55
N VAL A 61 -8.05 11.69 -0.56
CA VAL A 61 -9.00 11.39 0.51
C VAL A 61 -8.60 12.23 1.73
N TRP A 62 -9.37 13.27 2.02
CA TRP A 62 -9.19 14.10 3.20
C TRP A 62 -9.50 13.31 4.46
N ASP A 63 -8.83 13.64 5.56
CA ASP A 63 -9.04 12.98 6.85
C ASP A 63 -10.50 13.11 7.32
N ASN A 64 -11.23 14.13 6.89
CA ASN A 64 -12.67 14.31 7.13
C ASN A 64 -13.57 13.34 6.31
N GLY A 65 -12.97 12.49 5.48
CA GLY A 65 -13.62 11.49 4.64
C GLY A 65 -14.08 11.98 3.27
N THR A 66 -13.85 13.24 2.92
CA THR A 66 -14.16 13.78 1.58
C THR A 66 -13.10 13.28 0.59
N ALA A 67 -13.54 12.58 -0.45
CA ALA A 67 -12.69 12.19 -1.58
C ALA A 67 -13.00 13.08 -2.78
N ALA A 68 -11.97 13.67 -3.39
CA ALA A 68 -12.12 14.56 -4.53
C ALA A 68 -10.82 14.65 -5.34
N ASN A 69 -10.97 15.14 -6.58
CA ASN A 69 -9.86 15.33 -7.50
C ASN A 69 -9.36 16.78 -7.45
N TYR A 70 -8.05 16.94 -7.61
CA TYR A 70 -7.36 18.21 -7.49
C TYR A 70 -6.30 18.36 -8.56
N ARG A 71 -6.01 19.62 -8.93
CA ARG A 71 -5.00 19.95 -9.95
C ARG A 71 -3.60 19.88 -9.34
N CYS A 72 -2.70 19.20 -10.04
CA CYS A 72 -1.28 19.10 -9.69
C CYS A 72 -0.34 19.51 -10.85
N ALA A 73 -0.87 20.05 -11.95
CA ALA A 73 -0.08 20.68 -13.00
C ALA A 73 -0.73 22.00 -13.47
N GLY A 74 0.11 22.99 -13.79
CA GLY A 74 -0.32 24.34 -14.18
C GLY A 74 -0.86 25.16 -13.01
N ALA A 75 -1.91 24.67 -12.36
CA ALA A 75 -2.40 25.15 -11.07
C ALA A 75 -2.18 24.08 -10.00
N TYR A 76 -1.74 24.49 -8.81
CA TYR A 76 -1.36 23.59 -7.74
C TYR A 76 -2.32 23.74 -6.57
N ASP A 77 -3.27 22.82 -6.48
CA ASP A 77 -4.27 22.81 -5.42
C ASP A 77 -3.74 22.22 -4.11
N LEU A 78 -2.54 21.62 -4.09
CA LEU A 78 -2.03 20.84 -2.95
C LEU A 78 -0.54 21.10 -2.65
N ARG A 79 -0.19 21.01 -1.36
CA ARG A 79 1.18 21.01 -0.81
C ARG A 79 1.47 19.69 -0.12
N MET A 80 2.67 19.15 -0.31
CA MET A 80 3.11 17.93 0.38
C MET A 80 3.63 18.26 1.78
N MET A 81 2.89 17.82 2.80
CA MET A 81 3.25 18.02 4.20
C MET A 81 4.24 16.95 4.69
N ASP A 82 4.00 15.69 4.35
CA ASP A 82 4.89 14.57 4.68
C ASP A 82 4.85 13.52 3.58
N THR A 83 6.03 13.21 3.03
CA THR A 83 6.22 12.19 1.99
C THR A 83 6.83 10.90 2.53
N ALA A 84 7.16 10.81 3.83
CA ALA A 84 7.68 9.55 4.38
C ALA A 84 6.73 8.34 4.21
N PRO A 85 5.39 8.49 4.26
CA PRO A 85 4.50 7.37 3.99
C PRO A 85 4.61 6.77 2.59
N THR A 86 5.15 7.49 1.61
CA THR A 86 5.40 6.94 0.25
C THR A 86 6.62 6.01 0.23
N GLY A 87 7.46 6.04 1.27
CA GLY A 87 8.71 5.28 1.37
C GLY A 87 9.92 5.94 0.72
N ILE A 88 9.79 7.17 0.19
CA ILE A 88 10.92 7.96 -0.31
C ILE A 88 11.92 8.20 0.83
N LYS A 89 13.21 7.95 0.57
CA LYS A 89 14.30 8.10 1.53
C LYS A 89 15.59 8.56 0.87
N HIS A 90 16.39 9.32 1.62
CA HIS A 90 17.69 9.82 1.17
C HIS A 90 18.80 8.94 1.75
N GLU A 91 19.26 7.96 0.98
CA GLU A 91 20.36 7.07 1.38
C GLU A 91 21.63 7.86 1.69
N GLY A 92 22.41 7.40 2.68
CA GLY A 92 23.63 8.06 3.13
C GLY A 92 23.42 9.38 3.90
N THR A 93 22.19 9.70 4.31
CA THR A 93 21.89 10.90 5.11
C THR A 93 21.34 10.56 6.48
N MET A 94 21.63 11.39 7.47
CA MET A 94 21.13 11.24 8.84
C MET A 94 20.56 12.58 9.32
N CYS A 95 19.41 12.55 9.99
CA CYS A 95 18.93 13.72 10.70
C CYS A 95 19.79 13.98 11.93
N ASP A 96 20.51 15.10 11.97
CA ASP A 96 21.46 15.41 13.05
C ASP A 96 20.79 15.64 14.42
N THR A 97 19.47 15.85 14.43
CA THR A 97 18.73 16.01 15.69
C THR A 97 18.16 14.70 16.21
N CYS A 98 17.35 13.98 15.42
CA CYS A 98 16.69 12.76 15.90
C CYS A 98 17.42 11.47 15.55
N ARG A 99 18.55 11.56 14.85
CA ARG A 99 19.36 10.42 14.37
C ARG A 99 18.61 9.44 13.46
N GLN A 100 17.52 9.89 12.82
CA GLN A 100 16.86 9.10 11.79
C GLN A 100 17.82 8.90 10.60
N GLN A 101 18.07 7.65 10.25
CA GLN A 101 18.97 7.25 9.17
C GLN A 101 18.43 6.01 8.44
N PRO A 102 18.22 6.06 7.11
CA PRO A 102 18.26 7.25 6.26
C PRO A 102 17.12 8.24 6.58
N ILE A 103 17.23 9.51 6.15
CA ILE A 103 16.11 10.47 6.27
C ILE A 103 14.97 10.03 5.35
N PHE A 104 13.79 9.79 5.91
CA PHE A 104 12.56 9.47 5.16
C PHE A 104 11.73 10.72 4.88
N GLY A 105 11.21 10.82 3.65
CA GLY A 105 10.50 11.96 3.12
C GLY A 105 11.44 13.11 2.75
N ILE A 106 10.95 14.35 2.87
CA ILE A 106 11.70 15.56 2.48
C ILE A 106 12.94 15.74 3.36
N ARG A 107 14.10 15.93 2.72
CA ARG A 107 15.37 16.30 3.35
C ARG A 107 15.51 17.82 3.44
N TRP A 108 15.89 18.31 4.61
CA TRP A 108 16.12 19.72 4.89
C TRP A 108 17.57 19.96 5.27
N LYS A 109 18.39 20.40 4.31
CA LYS A 109 19.81 20.66 4.53
C LYS A 109 20.04 22.10 4.98
N CYS A 110 20.76 22.33 6.07
CA CYS A 110 21.10 23.69 6.47
C CYS A 110 22.04 24.34 5.42
N ALA A 111 21.74 25.56 5.01
CA ALA A 111 22.57 26.30 4.05
C ALA A 111 23.79 26.98 4.72
N GLU A 112 23.73 27.16 6.03
CA GLU A 112 24.72 27.91 6.81
C GLU A 112 25.69 27.01 7.58
N CYS A 113 25.32 25.75 7.80
CA CYS A 113 26.16 24.78 8.50
C CYS A 113 26.71 23.73 7.54
N PRO A 114 28.01 23.40 7.62
CA PRO A 114 28.59 22.31 6.84
C PRO A 114 27.95 20.99 7.29
N ASN A 115 27.49 20.21 6.30
CA ASN A 115 26.95 18.86 6.45
C ASN A 115 25.89 18.67 7.57
N TYR A 116 24.96 19.62 7.73
CA TYR A 116 23.88 19.51 8.72
C TYR A 116 22.52 19.31 8.04
N ASP A 117 21.80 18.26 8.41
CA ASP A 117 20.56 17.81 7.79
C ASP A 117 19.45 17.51 8.83
N LEU A 118 18.22 17.85 8.48
CA LEU A 118 17.02 17.57 9.29
C LEU A 118 15.99 16.79 8.48
N CYS A 119 15.26 15.89 9.14
CA CYS A 119 14.00 15.34 8.62
C CYS A 119 12.83 16.33 8.82
N SER A 120 11.72 16.14 8.11
CA SER A 120 10.53 17.02 8.21
C SER A 120 10.00 17.20 9.64
N VAL A 121 10.04 16.15 10.47
CA VAL A 121 9.59 16.22 11.87
C VAL A 121 10.47 17.20 12.66
N CYS A 122 11.79 17.12 12.53
CA CYS A 122 12.71 18.03 13.22
C CYS A 122 12.68 19.44 12.63
N TYR A 123 12.57 19.56 11.31
CA TYR A 123 12.51 20.85 10.63
C TYR A 123 11.28 21.66 11.04
N HIS A 124 10.09 21.05 11.02
CA HIS A 124 8.85 21.69 11.46
C HIS A 124 8.72 21.72 12.99
N GLY A 125 9.47 20.88 13.70
CA GLY A 125 9.58 20.88 15.17
C GLY A 125 10.56 21.90 15.74
N ASP A 126 10.94 22.92 14.97
CA ASP A 126 11.81 24.04 15.37
C ASP A 126 13.19 23.61 15.90
N LYS A 127 13.69 22.48 15.41
CA LYS A 127 15.04 22.02 15.72
C LYS A 127 16.07 22.76 14.88
N HIS A 128 17.27 22.90 15.42
CA HIS A 128 18.33 23.77 14.86
C HIS A 128 17.97 25.27 14.87
N ASN A 129 18.91 26.14 14.49
CA ASN A 129 18.69 27.58 14.48
C ASN A 129 17.59 27.99 13.49
N LEU A 130 16.59 28.73 13.98
CA LEU A 130 15.46 29.23 13.18
C LEU A 130 15.85 30.41 12.26
N ARG A 131 16.99 31.04 12.53
CA ARG A 131 17.54 32.09 11.66
C ARG A 131 18.28 31.52 10.45
N HIS A 132 18.71 30.25 10.52
CA HIS A 132 19.41 29.63 9.41
C HIS A 132 18.44 29.30 8.28
N ARG A 133 18.88 29.56 7.05
CA ARG A 133 18.22 29.10 5.82
C ARG A 133 18.49 27.62 5.60
N PHE A 134 17.56 26.98 4.91
CA PHE A 134 17.62 25.56 4.58
C PHE A 134 17.37 25.35 3.10
N PHE A 135 18.03 24.37 2.51
CA PHE A 135 17.66 23.80 1.22
C PHE A 135 16.65 22.68 1.44
N ARG A 136 15.54 22.76 0.71
CA ARG A 136 14.54 21.70 0.60
C ARG A 136 14.92 20.77 -0.55
N ILE A 137 14.99 19.47 -0.27
CA ILE A 137 15.28 18.42 -1.25
C ILE A 137 14.16 17.38 -1.11
N VAL A 138 13.28 17.31 -2.12
CA VAL A 138 12.02 16.54 -2.02
C VAL A 138 12.23 15.06 -2.32
N VAL A 139 13.09 14.76 -3.29
CA VAL A 139 13.42 13.40 -3.74
C VAL A 139 14.93 13.24 -3.85
N PRO A 140 15.47 12.01 -3.72
CA PRO A 140 16.88 11.73 -3.99
C PRO A 140 17.29 12.22 -5.38
N GLY A 141 18.43 12.91 -5.48
CA GLY A 141 18.90 13.51 -6.74
C GLY A 141 18.13 14.77 -7.21
N GLY A 142 17.11 15.22 -6.46
CA GLY A 142 16.33 16.41 -6.80
C GLY A 142 17.06 17.74 -6.56
N GLU A 143 16.54 18.81 -7.17
CA GLU A 143 17.07 20.17 -7.04
C GLU A 143 16.99 20.67 -5.58
N ARG A 144 18.04 21.37 -5.14
CA ARG A 144 18.11 22.01 -3.82
C ARG A 144 17.42 23.38 -3.87
N VAL A 145 16.22 23.49 -3.31
CA VAL A 145 15.48 24.76 -3.31
C VAL A 145 15.74 25.54 -2.01
N PRO A 146 16.32 26.75 -2.04
CA PRO A 146 16.59 27.54 -0.84
C PRO A 146 15.28 28.07 -0.23
N MET A 147 15.13 27.92 1.08
CA MET A 147 13.98 28.37 1.86
C MET A 147 14.34 29.58 2.73
N GLU A 148 13.36 30.45 2.93
CA GLU A 148 13.47 31.57 3.87
C GLU A 148 13.72 31.09 5.32
N PRO A 149 14.36 31.90 6.17
CA PRO A 149 14.55 31.58 7.58
C PRO A 149 13.22 31.32 8.28
N ARG A 150 13.12 30.14 8.91
CA ARG A 150 11.93 29.69 9.67
C ARG A 150 11.42 30.72 10.69
N ARG A 151 12.29 31.58 11.24
CA ARG A 151 11.89 32.66 12.18
C ARG A 151 10.94 33.69 11.57
N LYS A 152 11.05 33.96 10.27
CA LYS A 152 10.22 34.96 9.57
C LYS A 152 9.03 34.34 8.84
N SER A 153 8.97 33.02 8.75
CA SER A 153 8.00 32.30 7.93
C SER A 153 6.72 31.96 8.71
N LYS A 154 5.59 31.98 8.00
CA LYS A 154 4.28 31.66 8.58
C LYS A 154 4.19 30.19 8.95
N LYS A 155 3.93 29.92 10.23
CA LYS A 155 3.72 28.57 10.77
C LYS A 155 2.24 28.35 11.05
N ILE A 156 1.69 27.25 10.55
CA ILE A 156 0.28 26.87 10.76
C ILE A 156 0.19 25.51 11.44
N THR A 157 -0.94 25.22 12.08
CA THR A 157 -1.17 23.95 12.79
C THR A 157 -1.84 22.95 11.85
N SER A 158 -1.33 21.71 11.79
CA SER A 158 -2.01 20.62 11.09
C SER A 158 -3.19 20.10 11.89
N ARG A 159 -4.26 19.71 11.21
CA ARG A 159 -5.47 19.11 11.80
C ARG A 159 -5.90 17.87 11.02
N GLY A 160 -6.37 16.85 11.72
CA GLY A 160 -6.81 15.61 11.08
C GLY A 160 -6.73 14.42 12.01
N ILE A 161 -6.33 13.28 11.46
CA ILE A 161 -6.11 12.01 12.16
C ILE A 161 -4.76 12.07 12.86
N PHE A 162 -4.78 12.59 14.09
CA PHE A 162 -3.63 12.75 14.98
C PHE A 162 -3.97 12.26 16.39
N PRO A 163 -3.00 12.07 17.30
CA PRO A 163 -3.28 11.61 18.65
C PRO A 163 -4.32 12.49 19.36
N GLY A 164 -5.41 11.87 19.82
CA GLY A 164 -6.57 12.54 20.39
C GLY A 164 -7.76 12.70 19.46
N ALA A 165 -7.61 12.46 18.15
CA ALA A 165 -8.70 12.59 17.18
C ALA A 165 -9.77 11.53 17.42
N ARG A 166 -11.04 11.89 17.20
CA ARG A 166 -12.16 10.95 17.19
C ARG A 166 -12.41 10.50 15.77
N VAL A 167 -12.38 9.19 15.54
CA VAL A 167 -12.47 8.58 14.22
C VAL A 167 -13.58 7.55 14.13
N VAL A 168 -14.02 7.28 12.92
CA VAL A 168 -14.84 6.13 12.50
C VAL A 168 -14.12 5.43 11.35
N ARG A 169 -14.60 4.28 10.91
CA ARG A 169 -14.08 3.64 9.69
C ARG A 169 -14.13 4.58 8.47
N GLY A 170 -13.05 4.56 7.68
CA GLY A 170 -12.85 5.32 6.46
C GLY A 170 -13.25 4.54 5.21
N VAL A 171 -12.91 5.08 4.03
CA VAL A 171 -13.34 4.55 2.73
C VAL A 171 -12.67 3.21 2.38
N ASP A 172 -11.44 2.98 2.84
CA ASP A 172 -10.66 1.75 2.56
C ASP A 172 -10.76 0.69 3.66
N TRP A 173 -11.73 0.84 4.55
CA TRP A 173 -11.90 -0.06 5.67
C TRP A 173 -12.15 -1.50 5.21
N GLN A 174 -11.23 -2.40 5.57
CA GLN A 174 -11.28 -3.84 5.28
C GLN A 174 -11.14 -4.69 6.56
N TRP A 175 -11.40 -4.09 7.73
CA TRP A 175 -11.07 -4.66 9.04
C TRP A 175 -12.30 -5.20 9.77
N GLU A 176 -13.28 -5.72 9.03
CA GLU A 176 -14.52 -6.29 9.57
C GLU A 176 -15.22 -5.31 10.54
N ASP A 177 -15.78 -5.77 11.66
CA ASP A 177 -16.37 -4.93 12.69
C ASP A 177 -15.45 -4.75 13.90
N GLN A 178 -14.13 -4.61 13.68
CA GLN A 178 -13.18 -4.34 14.76
C GLN A 178 -13.49 -3.04 15.51
N ASP A 179 -14.09 -2.05 14.84
CA ASP A 179 -14.63 -0.81 15.44
C ASP A 179 -15.97 -1.01 16.20
N GLY A 180 -16.55 -2.20 16.12
CA GLY A 180 -17.85 -2.55 16.68
C GLY A 180 -19.04 -2.31 15.74
N GLY A 181 -18.79 -2.06 14.44
CA GLY A 181 -19.80 -1.83 13.42
C GLY A 181 -19.72 -0.43 12.80
N ASN A 182 -20.25 -0.28 11.59
CA ASN A 182 -20.13 0.97 10.85
C ASN A 182 -20.71 2.18 11.63
N GLY A 183 -19.95 3.27 11.68
CA GLY A 183 -20.30 4.48 12.41
C GLY A 183 -19.94 4.49 13.90
N ARG A 184 -19.40 3.38 14.45
CA ARG A 184 -18.87 3.36 15.81
C ARG A 184 -17.55 4.11 15.88
N ARG A 185 -17.34 4.79 17.01
CA ARG A 185 -16.27 5.76 17.17
C ARG A 185 -15.11 5.18 17.95
N GLY A 186 -13.91 5.66 17.62
CA GLY A 186 -12.69 5.40 18.35
C GLY A 186 -11.88 6.67 18.55
N LYS A 187 -10.83 6.54 19.34
CA LYS A 187 -9.87 7.60 19.62
C LYS A 187 -8.50 7.17 19.11
N VAL A 188 -7.89 8.01 18.26
CA VAL A 188 -6.50 7.83 17.84
C VAL A 188 -5.61 8.05 19.06
N THR A 189 -4.75 7.09 19.33
CA THR A 189 -3.83 7.13 20.47
C THR A 189 -2.43 7.59 20.05
N GLU A 190 -1.97 7.12 18.89
CA GLU A 190 -0.65 7.41 18.37
C GLU A 190 -0.60 7.22 16.85
N ILE A 191 0.35 7.92 16.22
CA ILE A 191 0.74 7.69 14.82
C ILE A 191 1.95 6.77 14.84
N GLN A 192 1.90 5.69 14.07
CA GLN A 192 2.96 4.70 13.97
C GLN A 192 3.34 4.46 12.50
N ASP A 193 4.39 3.67 12.33
CA ASP A 193 4.84 3.19 11.03
C ASP A 193 4.06 1.91 10.69
N TRP A 194 3.42 1.85 9.52
CA TRP A 194 2.83 0.58 9.06
C TRP A 194 3.91 -0.46 8.77
N SER A 195 5.05 0.00 8.24
CA SER A 195 6.25 -0.80 8.00
C SER A 195 7.49 0.08 8.14
N ALA A 196 8.66 -0.53 8.37
CA ALA A 196 9.93 0.20 8.43
C ALA A 196 10.27 0.94 7.12
N ALA A 197 9.69 0.52 5.98
CA ALA A 197 9.87 1.16 4.69
C ALA A 197 8.89 2.32 4.44
N SER A 198 7.82 2.46 5.24
CA SER A 198 6.81 3.53 5.11
C SER A 198 6.48 4.09 6.50
N PRO A 199 7.30 5.02 7.03
CA PRO A 199 7.08 5.61 8.34
C PRO A 199 5.87 6.54 8.37
N ARG A 200 5.26 6.70 9.56
CA ARG A 200 4.15 7.62 9.86
C ARG A 200 2.93 7.43 8.95
N SER A 201 2.69 6.19 8.54
CA SER A 201 1.67 5.79 7.57
C SER A 201 0.50 5.03 8.20
N ALA A 202 0.47 4.92 9.54
CA ALA A 202 -0.56 4.21 10.29
C ALA A 202 -0.97 4.93 11.58
N SER A 203 -2.15 4.60 12.10
CA SER A 203 -2.70 5.16 13.34
C SER A 203 -3.25 4.05 14.23
N HIS A 204 -2.80 4.03 15.49
CA HIS A 204 -3.32 3.09 16.49
C HIS A 204 -4.58 3.69 17.13
N VAL A 205 -5.70 2.99 17.03
CA VAL A 205 -7.02 3.45 17.48
C VAL A 205 -7.51 2.59 18.64
N LEU A 206 -7.98 3.25 19.69
CA LEU A 206 -8.77 2.64 20.76
C LEU A 206 -10.24 2.95 20.53
N TRP A 207 -11.01 1.94 20.14
CA TRP A 207 -12.45 2.04 19.90
C TRP A 207 -13.22 2.17 21.22
N ASP A 208 -14.37 2.85 21.18
CA ASP A 208 -15.22 3.06 22.37
C ASP A 208 -15.76 1.74 22.95
N ASN A 209 -15.80 0.67 22.16
CA ASN A 209 -16.16 -0.68 22.61
C ASN A 209 -15.01 -1.41 23.33
N GLY A 210 -13.84 -0.78 23.48
CA GLY A 210 -12.65 -1.34 24.11
C GLY A 210 -11.70 -2.08 23.17
N ALA A 211 -12.08 -2.31 21.91
CA ALA A 211 -11.19 -2.88 20.91
C ALA A 211 -10.07 -1.89 20.54
N LYS A 212 -8.91 -2.41 20.14
CA LYS A 212 -7.78 -1.60 19.70
C LYS A 212 -7.05 -2.28 18.56
N ASN A 213 -6.62 -1.52 17.56
CA ASN A 213 -5.76 -2.02 16.50
C ASN A 213 -5.03 -0.86 15.78
N LEU A 214 -4.12 -1.22 14.88
CA LEU A 214 -3.41 -0.34 13.97
C LEU A 214 -4.10 -0.29 12.60
N TYR A 215 -4.31 0.90 12.05
CA TYR A 215 -5.02 1.12 10.78
C TYR A 215 -4.22 2.01 9.82
N ARG A 216 -4.38 1.83 8.50
CA ARG A 216 -3.63 2.57 7.49
C ARG A 216 -4.13 4.00 7.34
N VAL A 217 -3.20 4.95 7.38
CA VAL A 217 -3.41 6.38 7.18
C VAL A 217 -2.25 6.91 6.35
N GLY A 218 -2.33 6.67 5.03
CA GLY A 218 -1.27 7.03 4.07
C GLY A 218 -0.52 5.84 3.49
N PHE A 219 -0.45 4.69 4.18
CA PHE A 219 0.21 3.51 3.61
C PHE A 219 -0.47 3.08 2.30
N GLU A 220 0.29 3.04 1.20
CA GLU A 220 -0.18 2.75 -0.17
C GLU A 220 -1.38 3.62 -0.61
N GLY A 221 -1.50 4.85 -0.09
CA GLY A 221 -2.62 5.74 -0.41
C GLY A 221 -3.94 5.40 0.28
N MET A 222 -3.92 4.46 1.22
CA MET A 222 -5.13 3.98 1.91
C MET A 222 -5.54 4.91 3.07
N ALA A 223 -6.85 5.09 3.21
CA ALA A 223 -7.51 5.86 4.24
C ALA A 223 -8.55 4.99 4.98
N ASP A 224 -8.05 4.14 5.88
CA ASP A 224 -8.90 3.24 6.68
C ASP A 224 -9.71 3.99 7.74
N LEU A 225 -9.39 5.24 8.05
CA LEU A 225 -10.03 6.02 9.10
C LEU A 225 -10.60 7.33 8.53
N LYS A 226 -11.71 7.76 9.12
CA LYS A 226 -12.34 9.06 8.86
C LYS A 226 -12.55 9.80 10.18
N VAL A 227 -12.17 11.07 10.22
CA VAL A 227 -12.28 11.90 11.41
C VAL A 227 -13.69 12.47 11.58
N VAL A 228 -14.19 12.38 12.82
CA VAL A 228 -15.44 13.01 13.27
C VAL A 228 -15.12 14.27 14.07
N ASN A 229 -14.07 14.21 14.90
CA ASN A 229 -13.51 15.36 15.59
C ASN A 229 -12.00 15.35 15.39
N ASP A 230 -11.50 16.32 14.63
CA ASP A 230 -10.07 16.42 14.35
C ASP A 230 -9.24 16.75 15.60
N ALA A 231 -7.98 16.33 15.57
CA ALA A 231 -6.98 16.72 16.53
C ALA A 231 -5.83 17.46 15.86
N LYS A 232 -5.06 18.20 16.66
CA LYS A 232 -3.89 18.96 16.19
C LYS A 232 -2.69 18.00 16.03
N GLY A 233 -2.04 18.05 14.87
CA GLY A 233 -0.93 17.16 14.49
C GLY A 233 0.46 17.77 14.53
N GLY A 234 0.65 18.84 15.31
CA GLY A 234 1.85 19.67 15.24
C GLY A 234 1.67 20.88 14.34
N SER A 235 2.76 21.61 14.10
CA SER A 235 2.74 22.82 13.28
C SER A 235 3.85 22.77 12.24
N PHE A 236 3.60 23.34 11.07
CA PHE A 236 4.49 23.30 9.92
C PHE A 236 4.57 24.65 9.22
N TYR A 237 5.65 24.85 8.48
CA TYR A 237 5.91 26.07 7.72
C TYR A 237 5.26 25.94 6.35
N ARG A 238 4.05 26.49 6.20
CA ARG A 238 3.19 26.26 5.02
C ARG A 238 3.89 26.56 3.71
N ASP A 239 4.53 27.71 3.63
CA ASP A 239 5.14 28.21 2.39
C ASP A 239 6.49 27.55 2.09
N HIS A 240 7.01 26.73 3.02
CA HIS A 240 8.21 25.93 2.79
C HIS A 240 7.88 24.56 2.20
N LEU A 241 6.61 24.12 2.25
CA LEU A 241 6.22 22.84 1.70
C LEU A 241 6.28 22.87 0.16
N PRO A 242 6.74 21.78 -0.49
CA PRO A 242 6.71 21.66 -1.94
C PRO A 242 5.28 21.50 -2.44
N LEU A 243 5.02 22.00 -3.65
CA LEU A 243 3.75 21.80 -4.33
C LEU A 243 3.69 20.37 -4.88
N LEU A 244 2.53 19.74 -4.81
CA LEU A 244 2.35 18.41 -5.39
C LEU A 244 2.25 18.53 -6.91
N GLY A 245 3.16 17.88 -7.64
CA GLY A 245 3.24 17.86 -9.10
C GLY A 245 4.10 18.96 -9.75
N GLU A 246 4.67 19.87 -8.95
CA GLU A 246 5.63 20.87 -9.43
C GLU A 246 6.96 20.20 -9.81
N GLN A 247 7.27 20.21 -11.11
CA GLN A 247 8.57 19.81 -11.63
C GLN A 247 9.47 21.05 -11.71
N GLY A 248 10.70 20.96 -11.18
CA GLY A 248 11.71 22.00 -11.41
C GLY A 248 11.96 22.22 -12.91
N PRO A 249 12.53 23.36 -13.32
CA PRO A 249 12.65 23.77 -14.73
C PRO A 249 13.68 22.94 -15.54
N SER A 250 13.56 21.61 -15.59
CA SER A 250 14.48 20.72 -16.31
C SER A 250 13.90 19.34 -16.72
N SER A 251 12.58 19.15 -16.80
CA SER A 251 11.98 17.86 -17.21
C SER A 251 11.85 17.68 -18.73
N ARG A 252 12.92 17.92 -19.48
CA ARG A 252 13.05 17.48 -20.89
C ARG A 252 14.25 16.57 -21.17
N SER A 253 14.94 16.06 -20.15
CA SER A 253 16.05 15.12 -20.32
C SER A 253 15.91 13.89 -19.43
N GLY A 254 16.40 12.75 -19.93
CA GLY A 254 16.20 11.39 -19.42
C GLY A 254 16.61 11.10 -17.96
N PRO A 255 16.66 9.80 -17.57
CA PRO A 255 16.45 9.31 -16.19
C PRO A 255 17.42 9.78 -15.09
N CYS A 256 18.43 10.60 -15.37
CA CYS A 256 19.46 11.00 -14.41
C CYS A 256 19.71 12.52 -14.28
N GLY A 257 18.98 13.41 -14.98
CA GLY A 257 19.08 14.87 -14.77
C GLY A 257 20.45 15.53 -15.09
N LEU A 258 21.44 14.76 -15.54
CA LEU A 258 22.76 15.20 -16.00
C LEU A 258 22.87 15.01 -17.53
N ALA A 259 23.39 16.01 -18.22
CA ALA A 259 23.62 16.00 -19.66
C ALA A 259 25.09 16.26 -20.01
N ILE A 260 25.51 15.83 -21.21
CA ILE A 260 26.83 16.16 -21.75
C ILE A 260 26.98 17.69 -21.80
N GLY A 261 28.03 18.20 -21.17
CA GLY A 261 28.31 19.63 -21.00
C GLY A 261 28.01 20.18 -19.60
N ASP A 262 27.31 19.43 -18.74
CA ASP A 262 27.04 19.87 -17.37
C ASP A 262 28.32 19.91 -16.52
N GLN A 263 28.42 20.93 -15.66
CA GLN A 263 29.46 20.98 -14.64
C GLN A 263 29.01 20.22 -13.39
N VAL A 264 29.91 19.43 -12.80
CA VAL A 264 29.61 18.53 -11.68
C VAL A 264 30.71 18.52 -10.62
N ASN A 265 30.31 18.34 -9.36
CA ASN A 265 31.19 18.18 -8.20
C ASN A 265 30.95 16.84 -7.50
N VAL A 266 31.98 16.35 -6.79
CA VAL A 266 31.87 15.22 -5.85
C VAL A 266 31.79 15.79 -4.42
N ASP A 267 30.58 15.79 -3.86
CA ASP A 267 30.28 16.37 -2.53
C ASP A 267 30.14 15.30 -1.42
N LEU A 268 30.49 14.04 -1.71
CA LEU A 268 30.39 12.91 -0.78
C LEU A 268 31.74 12.60 -0.14
N ASP A 269 31.71 12.02 1.07
CA ASP A 269 32.93 11.58 1.76
C ASP A 269 33.62 10.44 0.97
N LEU A 270 34.97 10.42 1.01
CA LEU A 270 35.78 9.49 0.22
C LEU A 270 35.38 8.02 0.37
N GLU A 271 35.07 7.57 1.60
CA GLU A 271 34.64 6.19 1.87
C GLU A 271 33.31 5.85 1.17
N ILE A 272 32.42 6.83 1.04
CA ILE A 272 31.13 6.69 0.35
C ILE A 272 31.34 6.66 -1.17
N VAL A 273 32.20 7.54 -1.68
CA VAL A 273 32.57 7.55 -3.11
C VAL A 273 33.16 6.21 -3.51
N GLN A 274 34.11 5.66 -2.73
CA GLN A 274 34.72 4.36 -2.99
C GLN A 274 33.70 3.21 -2.99
N SER A 275 32.73 3.25 -2.08
CA SER A 275 31.65 2.26 -2.00
C SER A 275 30.69 2.34 -3.19
N LEU A 276 30.26 3.55 -3.57
CA LEU A 276 29.34 3.78 -4.70
C LEU A 276 29.98 3.53 -6.06
N GLN A 277 31.29 3.68 -6.16
CA GLN A 277 32.07 3.38 -7.37
C GLN A 277 32.23 1.88 -7.64
N HIS A 278 31.85 0.99 -6.70
CA HIS A 278 32.01 -0.44 -6.87
C HIS A 278 31.07 -0.97 -7.97
N GLY A 279 31.65 -1.35 -9.11
CA GLY A 279 30.90 -1.75 -10.32
C GLY A 279 30.54 -0.60 -11.26
N HIS A 280 31.03 0.62 -11.00
CA HIS A 280 30.73 1.84 -11.76
C HIS A 280 32.02 2.63 -12.08
N GLY A 281 33.03 1.94 -12.63
CA GLY A 281 34.36 2.50 -12.94
C GLY A 281 35.41 2.35 -11.83
N GLY A 282 35.01 2.09 -10.57
CA GLY A 282 35.94 1.89 -9.45
C GLY A 282 36.59 3.17 -8.94
N TRP A 283 37.44 3.05 -7.91
CA TRP A 283 38.22 4.17 -7.36
C TRP A 283 39.71 3.88 -7.49
N THR A 284 40.48 4.87 -7.94
CA THR A 284 41.95 4.82 -8.00
C THR A 284 42.56 6.06 -7.37
N ASP A 285 43.83 5.99 -6.93
CA ASP A 285 44.50 7.12 -6.27
C ASP A 285 44.64 8.37 -7.18
N GLY A 286 44.51 8.21 -8.50
CA GLY A 286 44.46 9.34 -9.44
C GLY A 286 43.18 10.17 -9.36
N MET A 287 42.09 9.62 -8.80
CA MET A 287 40.77 10.26 -8.73
C MET A 287 40.63 11.24 -7.56
N PHE A 288 41.63 11.37 -6.70
CA PHE A 288 41.61 12.35 -5.61
C PHE A 288 41.43 13.78 -6.12
N GLU A 289 41.87 14.08 -7.35
CA GLU A 289 41.64 15.38 -7.99
C GLU A 289 40.15 15.73 -8.12
N CYS A 290 39.28 14.72 -8.18
CA CYS A 290 37.84 14.89 -8.36
C CYS A 290 37.15 15.37 -7.07
N LEU A 291 37.81 15.20 -5.91
CA LEU A 291 37.31 15.68 -4.62
C LEU A 291 37.68 17.17 -4.47
N GLY A 292 36.67 18.02 -4.63
CA GLY A 292 36.82 19.48 -4.51
C GLY A 292 37.19 20.21 -5.82
N THR A 293 37.33 19.50 -6.94
CA THR A 293 37.48 20.11 -8.27
C THR A 293 36.21 19.90 -9.09
N THR A 294 35.77 20.93 -9.80
CA THR A 294 34.60 20.83 -10.71
C THR A 294 35.02 20.18 -12.03
N GLY A 295 34.35 19.09 -12.38
CA GLY A 295 34.51 18.39 -13.65
C GLY A 295 33.40 18.72 -14.64
N THR A 296 33.60 18.41 -15.92
CA THR A 296 32.58 18.58 -16.98
C THR A 296 32.17 17.23 -17.54
N VAL A 297 30.87 16.96 -17.59
CA VAL A 297 30.33 15.72 -18.17
C VAL A 297 30.62 15.68 -19.67
N VAL A 298 31.37 14.69 -20.12
CA VAL A 298 31.78 14.52 -21.53
C VAL A 298 31.15 13.31 -22.20
N GLY A 299 30.57 12.39 -21.42
CA GLY A 299 29.89 11.21 -21.95
C GLY A 299 29.03 10.52 -20.89
N ILE A 300 28.10 9.70 -21.37
CA ILE A 300 27.32 8.76 -20.58
C ILE A 300 27.49 7.41 -21.27
N ASP A 301 27.92 6.39 -20.56
CA ASP A 301 28.19 5.08 -21.15
C ASP A 301 26.95 4.17 -21.22
N GLU A 302 27.12 2.96 -21.75
CA GLU A 302 26.03 1.99 -21.96
C GLU A 302 25.38 1.53 -20.64
N ASP A 303 26.14 1.55 -19.53
CA ASP A 303 25.69 1.20 -18.18
C ASP A 303 25.07 2.40 -17.42
N HIS A 304 24.96 3.55 -18.10
CA HIS A 304 24.42 4.82 -17.60
C HIS A 304 25.32 5.52 -16.56
N ASP A 305 26.61 5.19 -16.51
CA ASP A 305 27.59 5.90 -15.71
C ASP A 305 28.10 7.15 -16.43
N ILE A 306 28.51 8.13 -15.64
CA ILE A 306 28.82 9.48 -16.11
C ILE A 306 30.32 9.65 -16.27
N VAL A 307 30.77 9.92 -17.49
CA VAL A 307 32.17 10.20 -17.79
C VAL A 307 32.42 11.70 -17.65
N VAL A 308 33.29 12.06 -16.71
CA VAL A 308 33.61 13.45 -16.35
C VAL A 308 35.06 13.76 -16.69
N SER A 309 35.29 14.84 -17.45
CA SER A 309 36.61 15.36 -17.76
C SER A 309 37.01 16.45 -16.79
N TYR A 310 38.27 16.43 -16.35
CA TYR A 310 38.84 17.41 -15.42
C TYR A 310 39.88 18.30 -16.10
N PRO A 311 40.21 19.48 -15.53
CA PRO A 311 41.20 20.41 -16.09
C PRO A 311 42.61 19.83 -16.28
N SER A 312 42.94 18.75 -15.56
CA SER A 312 44.17 17.97 -15.73
C SER A 312 44.25 17.22 -17.06
N GLY A 313 43.14 17.12 -17.80
CA GLY A 313 43.01 16.33 -19.02
C GLY A 313 42.56 14.89 -18.76
N ASN A 314 42.48 14.47 -17.50
CA ASN A 314 42.01 13.14 -17.11
C ASN A 314 40.49 13.04 -17.24
N ARG A 315 40.03 11.82 -17.53
CA ARG A 315 38.61 11.47 -17.61
C ARG A 315 38.33 10.32 -16.67
N TRP A 316 37.28 10.45 -15.88
CA TRP A 316 36.89 9.49 -14.87
C TRP A 316 35.41 9.16 -15.00
N THR A 317 35.08 7.88 -14.87
CA THR A 317 33.70 7.38 -14.91
C THR A 317 33.15 7.31 -13.49
N PHE A 318 31.95 7.85 -13.28
CA PHE A 318 31.29 7.89 -11.99
C PHE A 318 29.90 7.31 -12.02
N ASN A 319 29.54 6.63 -10.94
CA ASN A 319 28.15 6.39 -10.60
C ASN A 319 27.39 7.73 -10.56
N PRO A 320 26.22 7.88 -11.21
CA PRO A 320 25.46 9.13 -11.21
C PRO A 320 25.16 9.68 -9.81
N ALA A 321 25.00 8.81 -8.80
CA ALA A 321 24.73 9.20 -7.43
C ALA A 321 25.91 9.89 -6.73
N VAL A 322 27.13 9.77 -7.26
CA VAL A 322 28.34 10.41 -6.74
C VAL A 322 28.40 11.89 -7.15
N LEU A 323 27.78 12.25 -8.27
CA LEU A 323 27.92 13.56 -8.89
C LEU A 323 26.78 14.50 -8.52
N THR A 324 27.11 15.76 -8.26
CA THR A 324 26.16 16.85 -8.05
C THR A 324 26.34 17.92 -9.11
N LYS A 325 25.28 18.30 -9.84
CA LYS A 325 25.31 19.37 -10.85
C LYS A 325 25.58 20.74 -10.21
N VAL A 326 26.51 21.49 -10.81
CA VAL A 326 26.86 22.86 -10.41
C VAL A 326 26.05 23.85 -11.26
N ASN A 327 25.28 24.72 -10.61
CA ASN A 327 24.65 25.86 -11.30
C ASN A 327 25.69 26.96 -11.53
N THR A 328 26.14 27.15 -12.77
CA THR A 328 26.89 28.34 -13.18
C THR A 328 25.94 29.54 -13.28
N GLY A 329 25.56 30.09 -12.14
CA GLY A 329 25.03 31.45 -12.08
C GLY A 329 26.17 32.42 -12.31
N THR A 330 26.12 33.18 -13.40
CA THR A 330 26.93 34.39 -13.59
C THR A 330 26.83 35.25 -12.34
N SER A 331 27.97 35.39 -11.66
CA SER A 331 28.15 36.03 -10.38
C SER A 331 28.10 37.56 -10.47
N SER A 332 27.26 38.20 -9.66
CA SER A 332 27.64 39.44 -8.96
C SER A 332 26.72 39.71 -7.75
N SER A 333 27.27 39.37 -6.57
CA SER A 333 27.23 40.08 -5.28
C SER A 333 25.91 40.54 -4.61
N ALA A 334 25.78 40.05 -3.36
CA ALA A 334 25.11 40.61 -2.18
C ALA A 334 23.57 40.50 -2.10
N GLY A 335 23.09 39.76 -1.09
CA GLY A 335 21.68 39.76 -0.68
C GLY A 335 21.32 40.98 0.19
N PRO A 336 20.13 41.03 0.84
CA PRO A 336 19.07 40.01 0.89
C PRO A 336 17.64 40.51 0.59
N ASN A 337 16.73 39.53 0.49
CA ASN A 337 15.27 39.57 0.70
C ASN A 337 14.30 39.94 -0.45
N GLU A 338 13.35 39.01 -0.62
CA GLU A 338 11.91 39.17 -0.90
C GLU A 338 11.45 39.24 -2.37
N ASN A 339 10.77 38.15 -2.78
CA ASN A 339 10.09 37.92 -4.05
C ASN A 339 9.05 39.00 -4.39
N ILE A 340 9.23 39.74 -5.47
CA ILE A 340 8.16 40.39 -6.24
C ILE A 340 8.55 40.34 -7.72
N ALA A 341 7.62 39.95 -8.59
CA ALA A 341 7.77 40.14 -10.03
C ALA A 341 8.15 41.61 -10.29
N LEU A 342 9.34 41.86 -10.85
CA LEU A 342 9.81 43.21 -11.18
C LEU A 342 8.91 43.83 -12.25
N THR A 343 7.79 44.44 -11.85
CA THR A 343 7.16 45.51 -12.62
C THR A 343 8.12 46.70 -12.56
N GLN A 344 8.95 46.86 -13.60
CA GLN A 344 9.78 48.04 -13.76
C GLN A 344 8.89 49.27 -13.99
N PHE A 345 9.01 50.25 -13.10
CA PHE A 345 8.45 51.59 -13.26
C PHE A 345 9.39 52.42 -14.15
N ALA A 346 8.82 53.35 -14.92
CA ALA A 346 9.56 54.31 -15.74
C ALA A 346 9.18 55.75 -15.34
N VAL A 347 10.09 56.70 -15.59
CA VAL A 347 9.80 58.12 -15.41
C VAL A 347 8.64 58.51 -16.33
N GLY A 348 7.59 59.08 -15.76
CA GLY A 348 6.36 59.46 -16.45
C GLY A 348 5.18 58.54 -16.21
N ASP A 349 5.37 57.36 -15.61
CA ASP A 349 4.29 56.43 -15.28
C ASP A 349 3.28 57.04 -14.29
N LEU A 350 1.99 56.74 -14.49
CA LEU A 350 0.94 57.05 -13.52
C LEU A 350 0.81 55.88 -12.55
N VAL A 351 0.91 56.17 -11.26
CA VAL A 351 0.89 55.18 -10.19
C VAL A 351 -0.14 55.58 -9.14
N GLN A 352 -0.90 54.62 -8.62
CA GLN A 352 -1.83 54.83 -7.53
C GLN A 352 -1.14 54.51 -6.20
N ILE A 353 -1.14 55.46 -5.28
CA ILE A 353 -0.59 55.28 -3.93
C ILE A 353 -1.50 54.33 -3.16
N CYS A 354 -0.92 53.42 -2.39
CA CYS A 354 -1.65 52.51 -1.50
C CYS A 354 -2.65 53.30 -0.63
N SER A 355 -3.91 52.85 -0.59
CA SER A 355 -4.97 53.48 0.19
C SER A 355 -5.01 53.03 1.66
N ASP A 356 -4.25 51.99 2.01
CA ASP A 356 -4.19 51.42 3.36
C ASP A 356 -3.06 52.07 4.18
N THR A 357 -3.46 52.82 5.20
CA THR A 357 -2.61 53.62 6.09
C THR A 357 -1.62 52.78 6.88
N GLU A 358 -2.01 51.60 7.37
CA GLU A 358 -1.12 50.76 8.19
C GLU A 358 -0.11 50.04 7.30
N ARG A 359 -0.56 49.63 6.11
CA ARG A 359 0.28 48.92 5.14
C ARG A 359 1.36 49.84 4.54
N ILE A 360 1.02 51.07 4.17
CA ILE A 360 1.99 52.03 3.62
C ILE A 360 3.01 52.48 4.66
N LYS A 361 2.62 52.64 5.93
CA LYS A 361 3.54 52.97 7.04
C LYS A 361 4.61 51.92 7.21
N VAL A 362 4.26 50.64 7.05
CA VAL A 362 5.23 49.53 7.10
C VAL A 362 6.13 49.51 5.87
N MET A 363 5.59 49.75 4.68
CA MET A 363 6.35 49.76 3.41
C MET A 363 7.32 50.94 3.29
N GLN A 364 7.01 52.09 3.91
CA GLN A 364 7.87 53.28 3.89
C GLN A 364 9.04 53.23 4.86
N ARG A 365 9.09 52.28 5.80
CA ARG A 365 10.22 52.18 6.75
C ARG A 365 11.50 51.85 6.01
N GLY A 366 12.53 52.66 6.18
CA GLY A 366 13.80 52.56 5.47
C GLY A 366 13.81 53.14 4.05
N HIS A 367 12.69 53.68 3.57
CA HIS A 367 12.49 54.19 2.20
C HIS A 367 11.88 55.60 2.22
N GLY A 368 12.60 56.55 2.84
CA GLY A 368 12.15 57.94 3.05
C GLY A 368 11.27 58.17 4.28
N GLU A 369 10.92 57.10 5.01
CA GLU A 369 10.03 57.08 6.19
C GLU A 369 8.61 57.61 5.93
N TRP A 370 7.66 57.22 6.78
CA TRP A 370 6.33 57.79 6.73
C TRP A 370 6.27 59.13 7.47
N ALA A 371 5.83 60.19 6.77
CA ALA A 371 5.45 61.45 7.40
C ALA A 371 3.93 61.60 7.45
N GLU A 372 3.38 62.08 8.57
CA GLU A 372 1.92 62.28 8.71
C GLU A 372 1.35 63.25 7.65
N ALA A 373 2.18 64.14 7.10
CA ALA A 373 1.84 65.01 5.97
C ALA A 373 1.57 64.25 4.64
N MET A 374 1.95 62.97 4.54
CA MET A 374 1.68 62.11 3.38
C MET A 374 0.28 61.49 3.42
N MET A 375 -0.44 61.56 4.56
CA MET A 375 -1.78 61.00 4.71
C MET A 375 -2.80 61.41 3.63
N PRO A 376 -2.81 62.66 3.11
CA PRO A 376 -3.72 63.08 2.04
C PRO A 376 -3.45 62.43 0.67
N THR A 377 -2.31 61.75 0.50
CA THR A 377 -1.90 61.13 -0.78
C THR A 377 -2.44 59.71 -0.98
N LEU A 378 -2.96 59.09 0.08
CA LEU A 378 -3.40 57.70 0.07
C LEU A 378 -4.54 57.47 -0.94
N GLY A 379 -4.40 56.43 -1.77
CA GLY A 379 -5.37 56.09 -2.81
C GLY A 379 -5.41 57.03 -4.01
N LYS A 380 -4.66 58.15 -3.99
CA LYS A 380 -4.59 59.10 -5.10
C LYS A 380 -3.66 58.57 -6.20
N ILE A 381 -3.84 59.08 -7.41
CA ILE A 381 -2.96 58.80 -8.53
C ILE A 381 -1.93 59.92 -8.61
N GLY A 382 -0.66 59.53 -8.65
CA GLY A 382 0.48 60.42 -8.84
C GLY A 382 1.31 60.01 -10.04
N ARG A 383 2.23 60.89 -10.44
CA ARG A 383 3.12 60.65 -11.58
C ARG A 383 4.55 60.45 -11.11
N VAL A 384 5.19 59.38 -11.56
CA VAL A 384 6.61 59.12 -11.26
C VAL A 384 7.45 60.17 -11.96
N GLN A 385 8.08 61.06 -11.20
CA GLN A 385 8.98 62.09 -11.72
C GLN A 385 10.42 61.59 -11.85
N GLN A 386 10.86 60.76 -10.91
CA GLN A 386 12.23 60.29 -10.84
C GLN A 386 12.27 58.94 -10.12
N ILE A 387 13.19 58.08 -10.54
CA ILE A 387 13.52 56.82 -9.87
C ILE A 387 14.91 56.98 -9.29
N TYR A 388 15.05 56.82 -7.98
CA TYR A 388 16.32 56.93 -7.28
C TYR A 388 17.18 55.68 -7.49
N HIS A 389 18.46 55.76 -7.14
CA HIS A 389 19.44 54.67 -7.35
C HIS A 389 19.15 53.41 -6.50
N ASP A 390 18.34 53.56 -5.45
CA ASP A 390 17.83 52.50 -4.58
C ASP A 390 16.45 51.97 -5.03
N ASN A 391 16.00 52.40 -6.22
CA ASN A 391 14.70 52.14 -6.83
C ASN A 391 13.50 52.85 -6.19
N ASP A 392 13.67 53.72 -5.20
CA ASP A 392 12.55 54.50 -4.67
C ASP A 392 12.00 55.48 -5.71
N LEU A 393 10.68 55.69 -5.68
CA LEU A 393 9.97 56.49 -6.66
C LEU A 393 9.66 57.86 -6.09
N LYS A 394 10.19 58.91 -6.70
CA LYS A 394 9.71 60.27 -6.48
C LYS A 394 8.42 60.45 -7.27
N VAL A 395 7.29 60.46 -6.57
CA VAL A 395 5.95 60.59 -7.17
C VAL A 395 5.38 61.96 -6.85
N GLU A 396 4.98 62.69 -7.89
CA GLU A 396 4.22 63.92 -7.75
C GLU A 396 2.74 63.58 -7.61
N VAL A 397 2.16 63.95 -6.47
CA VAL A 397 0.76 63.70 -6.13
C VAL A 397 0.22 64.89 -5.33
N CYS A 398 -0.99 65.35 -5.66
CA CYS A 398 -1.60 66.52 -5.02
C CYS A 398 -0.72 67.79 -5.06
N GLY A 399 0.08 67.98 -6.13
CA GLY A 399 0.95 69.16 -6.30
C GLY A 399 2.20 69.19 -5.43
N THR A 400 2.49 68.10 -4.70
CA THR A 400 3.73 67.93 -3.93
C THR A 400 4.42 66.62 -4.32
N SER A 401 5.75 66.61 -4.28
CA SER A 401 6.53 65.42 -4.61
C SER A 401 6.95 64.69 -3.34
N TRP A 402 6.64 63.40 -3.27
CA TRP A 402 7.00 62.54 -2.15
C TRP A 402 7.76 61.31 -2.64
N THR A 403 8.65 60.79 -1.81
CA THR A 403 9.39 59.56 -2.10
C THR A 403 8.60 58.37 -1.57
N TYR A 404 8.29 57.42 -2.46
CA TYR A 404 7.57 56.20 -2.13
C TYR A 404 8.39 54.96 -2.49
N ASN A 405 8.31 53.96 -1.63
CA ASN A 405 8.71 52.59 -1.94
C ASN A 405 7.92 52.11 -3.18
N PRO A 406 8.55 51.44 -4.17
CA PRO A 406 7.87 50.87 -5.33
C PRO A 406 6.70 49.96 -4.99
N SER A 407 6.76 49.27 -3.85
CA SER A 407 5.72 48.38 -3.34
C SER A 407 4.53 49.13 -2.72
N ALA A 408 4.71 50.40 -2.39
CA ALA A 408 3.67 51.27 -1.84
C ALA A 408 2.79 51.92 -2.93
N VAL A 409 3.13 51.73 -4.21
CA VAL A 409 2.38 52.27 -5.34
C VAL A 409 2.09 51.18 -6.39
N THR A 410 0.98 51.31 -7.11
CA THR A 410 0.59 50.36 -8.17
C THR A 410 0.50 51.08 -9.51
N LYS A 411 1.14 50.55 -10.56
CA LYS A 411 1.11 51.19 -11.88
C LYS A 411 -0.30 51.16 -12.47
N VAL A 412 -0.80 52.34 -12.88
CA VAL A 412 -2.13 52.56 -13.44
C VAL A 412 -2.06 52.73 -14.96
N ALA A 413 -1.05 53.43 -15.45
CA ALA A 413 -0.79 53.61 -16.88
C ALA A 413 0.70 53.89 -17.13
N SER A 414 1.21 53.41 -18.28
CA SER A 414 2.53 53.81 -18.78
C SER A 414 2.48 55.23 -19.36
N ALA A 415 3.64 55.88 -19.47
CA ALA A 415 3.81 57.23 -20.03
C ALA A 415 3.12 57.47 -21.40
N ASP A 416 2.85 56.41 -22.18
CA ASP A 416 2.21 56.46 -23.51
C ASP A 416 0.67 56.42 -23.53
N GLY A 417 0.01 56.62 -22.37
CA GLY A 417 -1.43 56.94 -22.34
C GLY A 417 -2.39 55.75 -22.54
N ALA A 418 -1.93 54.50 -22.50
CA ALA A 418 -2.80 53.34 -22.46
C ALA A 418 -3.38 53.14 -21.04
N ALA A 419 -4.61 53.62 -20.83
CA ALA A 419 -5.31 53.56 -19.54
C ALA A 419 -5.93 52.17 -19.29
N ILE A 420 -5.68 51.59 -18.11
CA ILE A 420 -6.49 50.51 -17.54
C ILE A 420 -7.61 51.15 -16.70
N GLY A 421 -8.74 51.45 -17.35
CA GLY A 421 -9.92 52.03 -16.70
C GLY A 421 -10.94 50.96 -16.31
N CYS A 422 -11.26 50.89 -15.02
CA CYS A 422 -12.46 50.25 -14.50
C CYS A 422 -13.53 51.33 -14.30
N SER A 423 -14.66 51.23 -15.02
CA SER A 423 -15.91 51.89 -14.62
C SER A 423 -17.08 50.92 -14.79
N SER A 424 -17.83 50.82 -13.70
CA SER A 424 -18.90 49.89 -13.35
C SER A 424 -20.19 50.06 -14.16
N GLY A 425 -20.90 48.96 -14.36
CA GLY A 425 -22.37 48.96 -14.53
C GLY A 425 -22.88 48.46 -15.87
N GLU A 426 -22.50 49.10 -16.97
CA GLU A 426 -23.11 48.82 -18.29
C GLU A 426 -22.39 47.74 -19.09
N ARG A 427 -21.26 47.28 -18.57
CA ARG A 427 -20.39 46.31 -19.23
C ARG A 427 -20.84 44.87 -19.03
N LEU A 428 -21.72 44.53 -18.08
CA LEU A 428 -22.09 43.14 -17.86
C LEU A 428 -22.88 42.55 -19.04
N SER A 429 -23.74 43.32 -19.70
CA SER A 429 -24.46 42.89 -20.90
C SER A 429 -23.53 42.77 -22.13
N ALA A 430 -22.55 43.67 -22.26
CA ALA A 430 -21.55 43.63 -23.33
C ALA A 430 -20.43 42.59 -23.09
N LEU A 431 -20.03 42.35 -21.84
CA LEU A 431 -19.08 41.31 -21.42
C LEU A 431 -19.72 39.93 -21.44
N LEU A 432 -21.02 39.78 -21.13
CA LEU A 432 -21.70 38.51 -21.40
C LEU A 432 -21.64 38.21 -22.90
N LYS A 433 -21.88 39.20 -23.77
CA LYS A 433 -21.73 39.03 -25.22
C LYS A 433 -20.29 38.67 -25.65
N LYS A 434 -19.27 39.25 -25.01
CA LYS A 434 -17.84 38.98 -25.29
C LYS A 434 -17.23 37.76 -24.57
N LEU A 435 -17.82 37.28 -23.50
CA LEU A 435 -17.43 36.04 -22.80
C LEU A 435 -17.96 34.80 -23.52
N PHE A 436 -19.00 34.95 -24.36
CA PHE A 436 -19.51 33.91 -25.27
C PHE A 436 -18.95 33.99 -26.69
N GLU A 437 -18.22 35.05 -27.05
CA GLU A 437 -17.45 35.09 -28.30
C GLU A 437 -16.15 34.30 -28.11
N THR A 438 -16.25 32.99 -28.33
CA THR A 438 -15.12 32.17 -28.74
C THR A 438 -14.38 32.89 -29.86
N HIS A 439 -13.04 32.92 -29.83
CA HIS A 439 -12.25 33.37 -30.98
C HIS A 439 -12.80 32.67 -32.23
N VAL A 440 -13.43 33.43 -33.13
CA VAL A 440 -13.90 32.93 -34.42
C VAL A 440 -12.64 32.72 -35.25
N SER A 441 -12.04 31.55 -35.11
CA SER A 441 -11.26 30.97 -36.18
C SER A 441 -12.16 31.00 -37.42
N GLY A 442 -11.72 31.65 -38.49
CA GLY A 442 -12.47 31.63 -39.75
C GLY A 442 -12.62 30.22 -40.37
N ASP A 443 -12.15 29.18 -39.68
CA ASP A 443 -12.30 27.78 -40.04
C ASP A 443 -13.69 27.26 -39.63
N VAL A 444 -14.52 26.97 -40.63
CA VAL A 444 -15.88 26.44 -40.48
C VAL A 444 -15.89 25.07 -39.80
N ASN A 445 -14.84 24.25 -39.98
CA ASN A 445 -14.73 22.94 -39.35
C ASN A 445 -14.41 23.06 -37.85
N GLU A 446 -13.58 24.03 -37.47
CA GLU A 446 -13.34 24.36 -36.06
C GLU A 446 -14.63 24.80 -35.36
N GLU A 447 -15.41 25.67 -36.01
CA GLU A 447 -16.70 26.13 -35.50
C GLU A 447 -17.69 24.96 -35.34
N LEU A 448 -17.78 24.09 -36.36
CA LEU A 448 -18.67 22.93 -36.37
C LEU A 448 -18.32 21.92 -35.27
N VAL A 449 -17.05 21.53 -35.15
CA VAL A 449 -16.59 20.55 -34.16
C VAL A 449 -16.77 21.09 -32.73
N LYS A 450 -16.47 22.37 -32.49
CA LYS A 450 -16.71 22.99 -31.17
C LYS A 450 -18.19 23.09 -30.83
N ALA A 451 -19.04 23.49 -31.78
CA ALA A 451 -20.48 23.54 -31.58
C ALA A 451 -21.04 22.15 -31.24
N ALA A 452 -20.58 21.12 -31.96
CA ALA A 452 -20.95 19.74 -31.72
C ALA A 452 -20.46 19.22 -30.34
N ALA A 453 -19.23 19.55 -29.94
CA ALA A 453 -18.67 19.19 -28.62
C ALA A 453 -19.43 19.85 -27.45
N ASN A 454 -19.99 21.05 -27.67
CA ASN A 454 -20.78 21.79 -26.69
C ASN A 454 -22.27 21.41 -26.66
N GLY A 455 -22.72 20.56 -27.60
CA GLY A 455 -24.13 20.13 -27.67
C GLY A 455 -25.08 21.14 -28.33
N ASP A 456 -24.56 22.14 -29.06
CA ASP A 456 -25.40 23.17 -29.68
C ASP A 456 -25.93 22.71 -31.06
N GLY A 457 -27.02 21.94 -31.03
CA GLY A 457 -27.65 21.40 -32.23
C GLY A 457 -28.17 22.47 -33.21
N SER A 458 -28.64 23.61 -32.70
CA SER A 458 -29.10 24.73 -33.54
C SER A 458 -27.96 25.36 -34.30
N LYS A 459 -26.83 25.61 -33.62
CA LYS A 459 -25.65 26.18 -34.26
C LYS A 459 -25.01 25.21 -35.24
N VAL A 460 -25.01 23.90 -34.94
CA VAL A 460 -24.58 22.85 -35.89
C VAL A 460 -25.45 22.87 -37.15
N ASP A 461 -26.78 22.91 -37.03
CA ASP A 461 -27.69 22.97 -38.20
C ASP A 461 -27.47 24.25 -39.03
N GLU A 462 -27.26 25.40 -38.37
CA GLU A 462 -26.93 26.67 -39.03
C GLU A 462 -25.60 26.58 -39.81
N ILE A 463 -24.55 26.02 -39.21
CA ILE A 463 -23.23 25.90 -39.84
C ILE A 463 -23.31 24.98 -41.06
N LEU A 464 -24.04 23.85 -40.96
CA LEU A 464 -24.17 22.87 -42.05
C LEU A 464 -24.99 23.37 -43.25
N GLN A 465 -25.76 24.46 -43.09
CA GLN A 465 -26.43 25.13 -44.21
C GLN A 465 -25.48 26.04 -45.01
N ARG A 466 -24.26 26.31 -44.51
CA ARG A 466 -23.28 27.14 -45.21
C ARG A 466 -22.63 26.31 -46.34
N PRO A 467 -22.44 26.90 -47.54
CA PRO A 467 -21.92 26.17 -48.70
C PRO A 467 -20.47 25.68 -48.54
N GLU A 468 -19.71 26.26 -47.59
CA GLU A 468 -18.33 25.91 -47.29
C GLU A 468 -18.20 24.81 -46.22
N SER A 469 -19.32 24.37 -45.63
CA SER A 469 -19.30 23.38 -44.56
C SER A 469 -19.16 21.95 -45.10
N ASP A 470 -18.32 21.17 -44.43
CA ASP A 470 -18.25 19.72 -44.62
C ASP A 470 -18.76 19.05 -43.34
N VAL A 471 -19.84 18.27 -43.43
CA VAL A 471 -20.40 17.52 -42.29
C VAL A 471 -19.39 16.52 -41.71
N ASN A 472 -18.43 16.07 -42.52
CA ASN A 472 -17.33 15.20 -42.14
C ASN A 472 -16.02 15.96 -41.92
N GLY A 473 -16.08 17.29 -41.86
CA GLY A 473 -14.94 18.16 -41.61
C GLY A 473 -14.23 17.79 -40.33
N VAL A 474 -12.89 17.76 -40.39
CA VAL A 474 -12.04 17.34 -39.29
C VAL A 474 -11.34 18.55 -38.69
N PHE A 475 -11.45 18.73 -37.38
CA PHE A 475 -10.69 19.70 -36.63
C PHE A 475 -9.99 19.03 -35.44
N ALA A 476 -8.73 19.38 -35.21
CA ALA A 476 -7.88 18.75 -34.18
C ALA A 476 -7.90 17.20 -34.22
N GLY A 477 -8.06 16.62 -35.43
CA GLY A 477 -8.10 15.17 -35.64
C GLY A 477 -9.45 14.49 -35.44
N HIS A 478 -10.52 15.23 -35.14
CA HIS A 478 -11.86 14.68 -34.89
C HIS A 478 -12.93 15.33 -35.77
N THR A 479 -13.97 14.57 -36.11
CA THR A 479 -15.20 15.06 -36.73
C THR A 479 -16.19 15.57 -35.68
N ALA A 480 -17.17 16.34 -36.13
CA ALA A 480 -18.27 16.80 -35.29
C ALA A 480 -19.06 15.63 -34.67
N LEU A 481 -19.23 14.55 -35.43
CA LEU A 481 -19.91 13.34 -34.95
C LEU A 481 -19.13 12.62 -33.84
N GLN A 482 -17.81 12.48 -33.98
CA GLN A 482 -16.96 11.86 -32.94
C GLN A 482 -17.02 12.67 -31.64
N ALA A 483 -16.90 14.00 -31.73
CA ALA A 483 -16.98 14.89 -30.57
C ALA A 483 -18.35 14.87 -29.88
N ALA A 484 -19.44 14.90 -30.66
CA ALA A 484 -20.80 14.80 -30.12
C ALA A 484 -21.08 13.42 -29.49
N SER A 485 -20.57 12.35 -30.12
CA SER A 485 -20.72 10.97 -29.64
C SER A 485 -20.05 10.74 -28.30
N GLN A 486 -18.83 11.25 -28.11
CA GLN A 486 -18.10 11.13 -26.85
C GLN A 486 -18.79 11.84 -25.68
N ASN A 487 -19.42 12.99 -25.95
CA ASN A 487 -20.04 13.83 -24.92
C ASN A 487 -21.54 13.56 -24.71
N GLY A 488 -22.14 12.62 -25.44
CA GLY A 488 -23.55 12.26 -25.22
C GLY A 488 -24.58 13.15 -25.91
N HIS A 489 -24.19 13.98 -26.88
CA HIS A 489 -25.07 15.02 -27.42
C HIS A 489 -26.04 14.48 -28.49
N ILE A 490 -27.10 13.80 -28.05
CA ILE A 490 -28.08 13.11 -28.90
C ILE A 490 -28.73 14.04 -29.95
N GLU A 491 -29.11 15.26 -29.58
CA GLU A 491 -29.77 16.18 -30.52
C GLU A 491 -28.82 16.64 -31.64
N VAL A 492 -27.54 16.86 -31.32
CA VAL A 492 -26.51 17.15 -32.33
C VAL A 492 -26.35 15.96 -33.27
N ILE A 493 -26.29 14.74 -32.75
CA ILE A 493 -26.15 13.53 -33.55
C ILE A 493 -27.33 13.36 -34.51
N LYS A 494 -28.57 13.65 -34.07
CA LYS A 494 -29.76 13.65 -34.94
C LYS A 494 -29.62 14.62 -36.11
N VAL A 495 -29.13 15.84 -35.84
CA VAL A 495 -28.90 16.86 -36.87
C VAL A 495 -27.83 16.40 -37.87
N LEU A 496 -26.73 15.83 -37.39
CA LEU A 496 -25.65 15.30 -38.23
C LEU A 496 -26.14 14.14 -39.11
N ILE A 497 -26.91 13.20 -38.55
CA ILE A 497 -27.51 12.09 -39.31
C ILE A 497 -28.47 12.61 -40.39
N LYS A 498 -29.28 13.63 -40.10
CA LYS A 498 -30.16 14.29 -41.09
C LYS A 498 -29.37 14.86 -42.28
N HIS A 499 -28.13 15.30 -42.05
CA HIS A 499 -27.22 15.80 -43.08
C HIS A 499 -26.35 14.71 -43.71
N SER A 500 -26.71 13.43 -43.57
CA SER A 500 -26.01 12.29 -44.18
C SER A 500 -24.52 12.20 -43.79
N VAL A 501 -24.22 12.45 -42.51
CA VAL A 501 -22.87 12.29 -41.95
C VAL A 501 -22.34 10.87 -42.16
N ASN A 502 -21.04 10.75 -42.47
CA ASN A 502 -20.37 9.47 -42.57
C ASN A 502 -19.93 8.99 -41.17
N MET A 503 -20.53 7.89 -40.70
CA MET A 503 -20.21 7.33 -39.38
C MET A 503 -18.88 6.54 -39.35
N GLU A 504 -18.35 6.22 -40.53
CA GLU A 504 -17.18 5.35 -40.71
C GLU A 504 -15.87 6.14 -40.83
N VAL A 505 -15.90 7.46 -40.59
CA VAL A 505 -14.67 8.26 -40.54
C VAL A 505 -13.83 7.82 -39.34
N GLU A 506 -12.57 7.53 -39.63
CA GLU A 506 -11.56 7.12 -38.64
C GLU A 506 -10.69 8.32 -38.27
N ASP A 507 -10.36 8.45 -36.99
CA ASP A 507 -9.34 9.38 -36.53
C ASP A 507 -7.91 8.82 -36.69
N LYS A 508 -6.93 9.46 -36.04
CA LYS A 508 -5.53 9.03 -36.10
C LYS A 508 -5.28 7.67 -35.45
N ASP A 509 -6.12 7.23 -34.51
CA ASP A 509 -6.03 5.94 -33.83
C ASP A 509 -6.91 4.86 -34.49
N GLY A 510 -7.65 5.24 -35.54
CA GLY A 510 -8.61 4.37 -36.23
C GLY A 510 -9.97 4.33 -35.53
N ASP A 511 -10.20 5.20 -34.55
CA ASP A 511 -11.44 5.27 -33.80
C ASP A 511 -12.52 5.96 -34.64
N ARG A 512 -13.67 5.29 -34.73
CA ARG A 512 -14.90 5.80 -35.36
C ARG A 512 -15.82 6.42 -34.32
N ALA A 513 -16.90 7.07 -34.75
CA ALA A 513 -17.91 7.65 -33.84
C ALA A 513 -18.41 6.65 -32.78
N VAL A 514 -18.58 5.37 -33.13
CA VAL A 514 -18.98 4.29 -32.20
C VAL A 514 -17.95 4.00 -31.11
N HIS A 515 -16.65 4.20 -31.37
CA HIS A 515 -15.59 4.04 -30.37
C HIS A 515 -15.61 5.19 -29.37
N HIS A 516 -15.76 6.42 -29.86
CA HIS A 516 -15.97 7.61 -29.02
C HIS A 516 -17.25 7.51 -28.20
N ALA A 517 -18.35 7.01 -28.78
CA ALA A 517 -19.58 6.74 -28.06
C ALA A 517 -19.40 5.73 -26.95
N ALA A 518 -18.60 4.67 -27.17
CA ALA A 518 -18.32 3.68 -26.13
C ALA A 518 -17.35 4.17 -25.05
N PHE A 519 -16.56 5.21 -25.37
CA PHE A 519 -15.77 5.96 -24.41
C PHE A 519 -16.65 6.87 -23.54
N GLY A 520 -17.71 7.46 -24.13
CA GLY A 520 -18.76 8.16 -23.40
C GLY A 520 -19.65 7.20 -22.61
N ASP A 521 -20.18 7.61 -21.47
CA ASP A 521 -21.06 6.77 -20.63
C ASP A 521 -22.55 6.93 -21.00
N GLU A 522 -22.85 7.00 -22.30
CA GLU A 522 -24.18 7.37 -22.82
C GLU A 522 -24.73 6.32 -23.79
N PRO A 523 -25.48 5.32 -23.29
CA PRO A 523 -25.95 4.18 -24.09
C PRO A 523 -26.87 4.57 -25.25
N ALA A 524 -27.64 5.66 -25.09
CA ALA A 524 -28.54 6.16 -26.11
C ALA A 524 -27.80 6.60 -27.39
N VAL A 525 -26.53 7.02 -27.27
CA VAL A 525 -25.68 7.34 -28.42
C VAL A 525 -25.42 6.09 -29.26
N ILE A 526 -25.14 4.95 -28.62
CA ILE A 526 -24.89 3.68 -29.31
C ILE A 526 -26.12 3.27 -30.13
N GLU A 527 -27.32 3.38 -29.55
CA GLU A 527 -28.57 3.08 -30.27
C GLU A 527 -28.77 4.02 -31.47
N MET A 528 -28.47 5.31 -31.31
CA MET A 528 -28.60 6.30 -32.37
C MET A 528 -27.61 6.06 -33.50
N LEU A 529 -26.34 5.76 -33.20
CA LEU A 529 -25.32 5.44 -34.20
C LEU A 529 -25.65 4.14 -34.92
N HIS A 530 -26.16 3.12 -34.21
CA HIS A 530 -26.61 1.88 -34.84
C HIS A 530 -27.77 2.12 -35.82
N ARG A 531 -28.77 2.92 -35.42
CA ARG A 531 -29.87 3.33 -36.33
C ARG A 531 -29.40 4.15 -37.52
N GLY A 532 -28.33 4.93 -37.34
CA GLY A 532 -27.66 5.64 -38.42
C GLY A 532 -27.00 4.71 -39.43
N GLY A 533 -26.66 3.47 -39.01
CA GLY A 533 -25.97 2.44 -39.79
C GLY A 533 -24.50 2.22 -39.41
N GLY A 534 -24.06 2.70 -38.25
CA GLY A 534 -22.67 2.57 -37.80
C GLY A 534 -22.33 1.13 -37.40
N ASP A 535 -21.14 0.66 -37.76
CA ASP A 535 -20.70 -0.70 -37.43
C ASP A 535 -20.26 -0.84 -35.97
N LEU A 536 -21.10 -1.50 -35.15
CA LEU A 536 -20.80 -1.76 -33.73
C LEU A 536 -19.65 -2.77 -33.51
N ASN A 537 -19.23 -3.48 -34.56
CA ASN A 537 -18.09 -4.40 -34.55
C ASN A 537 -16.84 -3.83 -35.21
N ALA A 538 -16.86 -2.53 -35.55
CA ALA A 538 -15.72 -1.83 -36.12
C ALA A 538 -14.48 -1.99 -35.24
N ARG A 539 -13.31 -2.06 -35.87
CA ARG A 539 -12.03 -2.23 -35.19
C ARG A 539 -11.10 -1.08 -35.51
N ASN A 540 -10.57 -0.45 -34.47
CA ASN A 540 -9.56 0.61 -34.62
C ASN A 540 -8.18 0.03 -34.97
N LYS A 541 -7.12 0.87 -35.02
CA LYS A 541 -5.76 0.41 -35.37
C LYS A 541 -5.18 -0.59 -34.37
N ARG A 542 -5.61 -0.51 -33.11
CA ARG A 542 -5.30 -1.49 -32.06
C ARG A 542 -6.22 -2.71 -32.11
N ARG A 543 -7.02 -2.84 -33.17
CA ARG A 543 -7.98 -3.91 -33.38
C ARG A 543 -9.08 -3.97 -32.32
N GLN A 544 -9.23 -2.95 -31.48
CA GLN A 544 -10.23 -2.90 -30.41
C GLN A 544 -11.59 -2.55 -31.02
N THR A 545 -12.64 -3.19 -30.51
CA THR A 545 -14.03 -2.84 -30.81
C THR A 545 -14.59 -1.85 -29.79
N PRO A 546 -15.72 -1.18 -30.08
CA PRO A 546 -16.43 -0.36 -29.08
C PRO A 546 -16.70 -1.12 -27.77
N LEU A 547 -16.96 -2.43 -27.85
CA LEU A 547 -17.17 -3.29 -26.69
C LEU A 547 -15.93 -3.37 -25.79
N HIS A 548 -14.72 -3.46 -26.35
CA HIS A 548 -13.47 -3.43 -25.57
C HIS A 548 -13.31 -2.09 -24.84
N ILE A 549 -13.66 -0.98 -25.49
CA ILE A 549 -13.58 0.36 -24.87
C ILE A 549 -14.57 0.48 -23.72
N GLY A 550 -15.84 0.13 -23.96
CA GLY A 550 -16.89 0.17 -22.92
C GLY A 550 -16.54 -0.71 -21.72
N VAL A 551 -16.02 -1.92 -21.96
CA VAL A 551 -15.57 -2.82 -20.89
C VAL A 551 -14.33 -2.28 -20.17
N ASN A 552 -13.37 -1.66 -20.86
CA ASN A 552 -12.20 -1.05 -20.24
C ASN A 552 -12.51 0.21 -19.43
N LYS A 553 -13.56 0.95 -19.81
CA LYS A 553 -14.02 2.14 -19.08
C LYS A 553 -14.98 1.84 -17.94
N GLY A 554 -15.78 0.78 -18.07
CA GLY A 554 -16.68 0.32 -17.01
C GLY A 554 -18.11 0.78 -17.20
N HIS A 555 -18.45 1.24 -18.40
CA HIS A 555 -19.75 1.80 -18.74
C HIS A 555 -20.72 0.65 -19.03
N ILE A 556 -21.33 0.09 -17.98
CA ILE A 556 -22.18 -1.11 -18.09
C ILE A 556 -23.40 -0.88 -18.96
N GLY A 557 -23.96 0.34 -18.94
CA GLY A 557 -25.09 0.70 -19.82
C GLY A 557 -24.70 0.61 -21.29
N VAL A 558 -23.52 1.12 -21.65
CA VAL A 558 -22.98 1.10 -23.02
C VAL A 558 -22.70 -0.34 -23.46
N VAL A 559 -22.04 -1.13 -22.60
CA VAL A 559 -21.75 -2.54 -22.88
C VAL A 559 -23.04 -3.32 -23.10
N ARG A 560 -24.06 -3.09 -22.27
CA ARG A 560 -25.39 -3.70 -22.43
C ARG A 560 -26.02 -3.30 -23.77
N ALA A 561 -26.06 -2.01 -24.08
CA ALA A 561 -26.63 -1.54 -25.34
C ALA A 561 -25.92 -2.14 -26.57
N LEU A 562 -24.58 -2.19 -26.56
CA LEU A 562 -23.81 -2.83 -27.63
C LEU A 562 -24.19 -4.31 -27.81
N LEU A 563 -24.30 -5.06 -26.72
CA LEU A 563 -24.63 -6.49 -26.76
C LEU A 563 -26.10 -6.76 -27.13
N ASP A 564 -27.04 -5.95 -26.63
CA ASP A 564 -28.47 -6.02 -26.96
C ASP A 564 -28.72 -5.72 -28.45
N LEU A 565 -27.90 -4.85 -29.06
CA LEU A 565 -27.93 -4.52 -30.49
C LEU A 565 -27.13 -5.51 -31.36
N GLY A 566 -26.64 -6.62 -30.78
CA GLY A 566 -26.00 -7.70 -31.53
C GLY A 566 -24.51 -7.50 -31.83
N SER A 567 -23.79 -6.66 -31.08
CA SER A 567 -22.32 -6.62 -31.13
C SER A 567 -21.74 -7.98 -30.73
N HIS A 568 -20.72 -8.43 -31.46
CA HIS A 568 -20.12 -9.74 -31.26
C HIS A 568 -19.14 -9.72 -30.07
N PRO A 569 -19.41 -10.44 -28.96
CA PRO A 569 -18.65 -10.31 -27.72
C PRO A 569 -17.25 -10.91 -27.75
N SER A 570 -16.95 -11.70 -28.80
CA SER A 570 -15.77 -12.56 -28.88
C SER A 570 -14.79 -12.14 -29.97
N LEU A 571 -14.91 -10.92 -30.48
CA LEU A 571 -13.87 -10.33 -31.32
C LEU A 571 -12.64 -10.06 -30.46
N GLN A 572 -11.46 -10.39 -30.98
CA GLN A 572 -10.19 -10.16 -30.29
C GLN A 572 -9.65 -8.76 -30.61
N ASP A 573 -8.71 -8.23 -29.83
CA ASP A 573 -7.98 -7.00 -30.15
C ASP A 573 -6.63 -7.29 -30.85
N SER A 574 -5.62 -6.42 -30.71
CA SER A 574 -4.27 -6.63 -31.25
C SER A 574 -3.43 -7.60 -30.42
N GLU A 575 -3.72 -7.73 -29.13
CA GLU A 575 -3.08 -8.68 -28.22
C GLU A 575 -3.80 -10.04 -28.22
N GLY A 576 -4.85 -10.18 -29.02
CA GLY A 576 -5.68 -11.37 -29.05
C GLY A 576 -6.69 -11.42 -27.89
N ASP A 577 -6.77 -10.38 -27.05
CA ASP A 577 -7.70 -10.35 -25.93
C ASP A 577 -9.12 -10.08 -26.44
N THR A 578 -10.10 -10.82 -25.92
CA THR A 578 -11.53 -10.49 -26.11
C THR A 578 -12.00 -9.53 -25.03
N ALA A 579 -13.17 -8.93 -25.19
CA ALA A 579 -13.80 -8.11 -24.14
C ALA A 579 -13.93 -8.87 -22.79
N LEU A 580 -14.06 -10.20 -22.82
CA LEU A 580 -14.06 -11.02 -21.60
C LEU A 580 -12.70 -11.04 -20.90
N HIS A 581 -11.59 -11.08 -21.64
CA HIS A 581 -10.23 -10.98 -21.09
C HIS A 581 -9.98 -9.63 -20.41
N ASP A 582 -10.46 -8.55 -21.04
CA ASP A 582 -10.42 -7.19 -20.49
C ASP A 582 -11.22 -7.11 -19.18
N ALA A 583 -12.45 -7.62 -19.15
CA ALA A 583 -13.29 -7.62 -17.96
C ALA A 583 -12.65 -8.37 -16.78
N ILE A 584 -12.00 -9.52 -17.05
CA ILE A 584 -11.25 -10.29 -16.05
C ILE A 584 -10.06 -9.48 -15.52
N SER A 585 -9.29 -8.85 -16.41
CA SER A 585 -8.11 -8.03 -16.04
C SER A 585 -8.49 -6.80 -15.22
N LYS A 586 -9.65 -6.20 -15.49
CA LYS A 586 -10.19 -5.04 -14.75
C LYS A 586 -11.00 -5.43 -13.50
N LYS A 587 -11.15 -6.73 -13.21
CA LYS A 587 -11.94 -7.25 -12.07
C LYS A 587 -13.39 -6.75 -12.04
N ARG A 588 -14.06 -6.78 -13.21
CA ARG A 588 -15.44 -6.30 -13.39
C ARG A 588 -16.42 -7.47 -13.52
N ASP A 589 -16.84 -8.00 -12.38
CA ASP A 589 -17.69 -9.20 -12.28
C ASP A 589 -19.06 -9.06 -12.96
N ASP A 590 -19.61 -7.85 -12.94
CA ASP A 590 -20.85 -7.45 -13.62
C ASP A 590 -20.71 -7.54 -15.15
N MET A 591 -19.58 -7.06 -15.69
CA MET A 591 -19.26 -7.14 -17.11
C MET A 591 -19.00 -8.58 -17.55
N ILE A 592 -18.29 -9.36 -16.74
CA ILE A 592 -18.06 -10.79 -17.02
C ILE A 592 -19.41 -11.51 -17.13
N SER A 593 -20.31 -11.28 -16.17
CA SER A 593 -21.63 -11.91 -16.17
C SER A 593 -22.44 -11.52 -17.41
N LEU A 594 -22.46 -10.22 -17.74
CA LEU A 594 -23.18 -9.68 -18.89
C LEU A 594 -22.64 -10.23 -20.23
N LEU A 595 -21.32 -10.26 -20.42
CA LEU A 595 -20.70 -10.81 -21.63
C LEU A 595 -21.07 -12.29 -21.82
N LEU A 596 -21.03 -13.08 -20.73
CA LEU A 596 -21.37 -14.51 -20.77
C LEU A 596 -22.87 -14.76 -21.00
N GLU A 597 -23.75 -13.89 -20.50
CA GLU A 597 -25.19 -13.91 -20.80
C GLU A 597 -25.45 -13.71 -22.30
N HIS A 598 -24.62 -12.91 -22.97
CA HIS A 598 -24.64 -12.70 -24.41
C HIS A 598 -23.71 -13.64 -25.18
N THR A 599 -23.44 -14.84 -24.65
CA THR A 599 -22.71 -15.92 -25.33
C THR A 599 -21.25 -15.62 -25.69
N ALA A 600 -20.55 -14.82 -24.88
CA ALA A 600 -19.09 -14.67 -25.02
C ALA A 600 -18.37 -16.03 -24.87
N ASP A 601 -17.46 -16.30 -25.81
CA ASP A 601 -16.71 -17.55 -25.87
C ASP A 601 -15.55 -17.54 -24.87
N ILE A 602 -15.61 -18.46 -23.90
CA ILE A 602 -14.61 -18.67 -22.85
C ILE A 602 -13.34 -19.34 -23.41
N THR A 603 -13.44 -20.04 -24.55
CA THR A 603 -12.38 -20.90 -25.11
C THR A 603 -11.37 -20.16 -25.97
N ILE A 604 -11.72 -18.97 -26.47
CA ILE A 604 -10.82 -18.17 -27.31
C ILE A 604 -9.57 -17.80 -26.53
N THR A 605 -8.41 -18.04 -27.14
CA THR A 605 -7.10 -17.74 -26.56
C THR A 605 -6.53 -16.45 -27.11
N ASN A 606 -5.93 -15.63 -26.25
CA ASN A 606 -5.14 -14.46 -26.68
C ASN A 606 -3.79 -14.85 -27.30
N ASN A 607 -2.99 -13.87 -27.73
CA ASN A 607 -1.70 -14.12 -28.40
C ASN A 607 -0.68 -14.85 -27.51
N ASN A 608 -0.91 -14.91 -26.20
CA ASN A 608 -0.09 -15.66 -25.25
C ASN A 608 -0.65 -17.07 -24.96
N GLY A 609 -1.70 -17.50 -25.67
CA GLY A 609 -2.37 -18.79 -25.51
C GLY A 609 -3.31 -18.87 -24.30
N PHE A 610 -3.61 -17.76 -23.63
CA PHE A 610 -4.51 -17.78 -22.47
C PHE A 610 -5.97 -17.68 -22.92
N ASN A 611 -6.79 -18.66 -22.52
CA ASN A 611 -8.24 -18.54 -22.58
C ASN A 611 -8.75 -17.82 -21.31
N ALA A 612 -10.07 -17.59 -21.19
CA ALA A 612 -10.62 -16.83 -20.07
C ALA A 612 -10.35 -17.49 -18.70
N LEU A 613 -10.40 -18.83 -18.59
CA LEU A 613 -10.05 -19.54 -17.36
C LEU A 613 -8.57 -19.40 -17.02
N HIS A 614 -7.69 -19.55 -18.03
CA HIS A 614 -6.26 -19.38 -17.85
C HIS A 614 -5.92 -17.96 -17.40
N HIS A 615 -6.57 -16.95 -17.97
CA HIS A 615 -6.34 -15.55 -17.61
C HIS A 615 -6.83 -15.25 -16.19
N ALA A 616 -8.01 -15.75 -15.80
CA ALA A 616 -8.53 -15.62 -14.44
C ALA A 616 -7.62 -16.32 -13.41
N ALA A 617 -7.06 -17.48 -13.78
CA ALA A 617 -6.08 -18.19 -12.97
C ALA A 617 -4.75 -17.45 -12.85
N LEU A 618 -4.23 -16.90 -13.94
CA LEU A 618 -3.00 -16.09 -13.96
C LEU A 618 -3.15 -14.83 -13.08
N ARG A 619 -4.27 -14.13 -13.20
CA ARG A 619 -4.57 -12.90 -12.45
C ARG A 619 -4.95 -13.14 -10.99
N GLY A 620 -5.23 -14.38 -10.59
CA GLY A 620 -5.68 -14.71 -9.25
C GLY A 620 -7.01 -14.04 -8.92
N ASN A 621 -8.02 -14.15 -9.80
CA ASN A 621 -9.34 -13.56 -9.61
C ASN A 621 -10.39 -14.64 -9.25
N PRO A 622 -10.67 -14.90 -7.95
CA PRO A 622 -11.62 -15.93 -7.54
C PRO A 622 -13.06 -15.64 -7.94
N SER A 623 -13.47 -14.37 -7.97
CA SER A 623 -14.82 -13.97 -8.37
C SER A 623 -15.06 -14.27 -9.85
N ALA A 624 -14.16 -13.83 -10.73
CA ALA A 624 -14.21 -14.16 -12.15
C ALA A 624 -14.19 -15.68 -12.37
N MET A 625 -13.30 -16.41 -11.67
CA MET A 625 -13.24 -17.87 -11.76
C MET A 625 -14.59 -18.51 -11.39
N ARG A 626 -15.22 -18.08 -10.30
CA ARG A 626 -16.53 -18.61 -9.87
C ARG A 626 -17.61 -18.38 -10.92
N ILE A 627 -17.66 -17.20 -11.52
CA ILE A 627 -18.62 -16.84 -12.56
C ILE A 627 -18.37 -17.70 -13.81
N LEU A 628 -17.12 -17.77 -14.29
CA LEU A 628 -16.74 -18.57 -15.45
C LEU A 628 -17.11 -20.04 -15.25
N LEU A 629 -16.73 -20.65 -14.12
CA LEU A 629 -17.06 -22.04 -13.78
C LEU A 629 -18.57 -22.29 -13.71
N SER A 630 -19.37 -21.30 -13.31
CA SER A 630 -20.84 -21.43 -13.29
C SER A 630 -21.50 -21.33 -14.67
N LYS A 631 -20.77 -20.82 -15.67
CA LYS A 631 -21.24 -20.55 -17.03
C LYS A 631 -20.49 -21.36 -18.08
N LEU A 632 -19.70 -22.36 -17.68
CA LEU A 632 -18.96 -23.18 -18.63
C LEU A 632 -19.92 -23.92 -19.56
N PRO A 633 -19.72 -23.84 -20.90
CA PRO A 633 -20.54 -24.59 -21.82
C PRO A 633 -20.27 -26.10 -21.68
N ARG A 634 -19.05 -26.48 -21.30
CA ARG A 634 -18.58 -27.86 -21.18
C ARG A 634 -17.61 -28.00 -19.97
N PRO A 635 -17.76 -29.00 -19.09
CA PRO A 635 -16.91 -29.14 -17.91
C PRO A 635 -15.42 -29.37 -18.21
N TRP A 636 -15.09 -30.04 -19.31
CA TRP A 636 -13.69 -30.39 -19.65
C TRP A 636 -12.83 -29.20 -20.10
N ILE A 637 -13.42 -28.02 -20.33
CA ILE A 637 -12.67 -26.79 -20.65
C ILE A 637 -11.72 -26.41 -19.51
N VAL A 638 -12.04 -26.79 -18.28
CA VAL A 638 -11.17 -26.59 -17.10
C VAL A 638 -9.78 -27.23 -17.26
N ASP A 639 -9.72 -28.32 -18.01
CA ASP A 639 -8.53 -29.13 -18.23
C ASP A 639 -7.84 -28.85 -19.58
N GLU A 640 -8.33 -27.88 -20.35
CA GLU A 640 -7.67 -27.47 -21.59
C GLU A 640 -6.28 -26.93 -21.30
N LYS A 641 -5.35 -27.27 -22.19
CA LYS A 641 -3.97 -26.83 -22.11
C LYS A 641 -3.75 -25.69 -23.08
N LYS A 642 -3.01 -24.67 -22.65
CA LYS A 642 -2.41 -23.72 -23.60
C LYS A 642 -1.19 -24.33 -24.29
N ASP A 643 -0.56 -23.58 -25.20
CA ASP A 643 0.50 -24.08 -26.09
C ASP A 643 1.72 -24.72 -25.39
N ASP A 644 2.07 -24.27 -24.18
CA ASP A 644 3.15 -24.87 -23.36
C ASP A 644 2.65 -25.96 -22.40
N GLY A 645 1.42 -26.45 -22.59
CA GLY A 645 0.83 -27.54 -21.84
C GLY A 645 0.23 -27.14 -20.48
N TYR A 646 0.28 -25.87 -20.09
CA TYR A 646 -0.29 -25.42 -18.82
C TYR A 646 -1.81 -25.37 -18.85
N THR A 647 -2.45 -25.90 -17.81
CA THR A 647 -3.89 -25.72 -17.53
C THR A 647 -4.09 -24.56 -16.55
N ALA A 648 -5.35 -24.16 -16.32
CA ALA A 648 -5.68 -23.13 -15.32
C ALA A 648 -5.18 -23.50 -13.91
N LEU A 649 -5.24 -24.78 -13.55
CA LEU A 649 -4.74 -25.26 -12.27
C LEU A 649 -3.22 -25.12 -12.16
N HIS A 650 -2.46 -25.38 -13.24
CA HIS A 650 -1.01 -25.13 -13.23
C HIS A 650 -0.68 -23.66 -12.97
N LEU A 651 -1.40 -22.73 -13.60
CA LEU A 651 -1.17 -21.29 -13.44
C LEU A 651 -1.52 -20.81 -12.03
N ALA A 652 -2.64 -21.29 -11.46
CA ALA A 652 -3.01 -21.00 -10.08
C ALA A 652 -1.99 -21.58 -9.09
N SER A 653 -1.52 -22.81 -9.33
CA SER A 653 -0.50 -23.46 -8.52
C SER A 653 0.86 -22.75 -8.60
N LEU A 654 1.28 -22.28 -9.76
CA LEU A 654 2.56 -21.58 -9.94
C LEU A 654 2.59 -20.21 -9.22
N ASN A 655 1.46 -19.49 -9.23
CA ASN A 655 1.35 -18.12 -8.74
C ASN A 655 0.78 -17.99 -7.31
N ASN A 656 0.61 -19.10 -6.58
CA ASN A 656 0.06 -19.15 -5.22
C ASN A 656 -1.38 -18.63 -5.07
N HIS A 657 -2.22 -18.80 -6.10
CA HIS A 657 -3.62 -18.37 -6.05
C HIS A 657 -4.51 -19.45 -5.43
N VAL A 658 -4.39 -19.62 -4.10
CA VAL A 658 -5.01 -20.73 -3.33
C VAL A 658 -6.52 -20.82 -3.55
N GLU A 659 -7.24 -19.71 -3.44
CA GLU A 659 -8.71 -19.70 -3.61
C GLU A 659 -9.12 -20.08 -5.05
N VAL A 660 -8.35 -19.67 -6.06
CA VAL A 660 -8.62 -20.05 -7.45
C VAL A 660 -8.34 -21.54 -7.66
N ALA A 661 -7.25 -22.07 -7.09
CA ALA A 661 -6.95 -23.49 -7.12
C ALA A 661 -8.06 -24.32 -6.43
N GLU A 662 -8.58 -23.84 -5.29
CA GLU A 662 -9.70 -24.48 -4.58
C GLU A 662 -10.98 -24.49 -5.44
N LEU A 663 -11.32 -23.37 -6.08
CA LEU A 663 -12.46 -23.30 -7.01
C LEU A 663 -12.29 -24.25 -8.20
N LEU A 664 -11.11 -24.29 -8.82
CA LEU A 664 -10.81 -25.18 -9.94
C LEU A 664 -10.96 -26.65 -9.54
N VAL A 665 -10.46 -27.05 -8.36
CA VAL A 665 -10.53 -28.44 -7.89
C VAL A 665 -11.95 -28.81 -7.45
N HIS A 666 -12.61 -28.00 -6.62
CA HIS A 666 -13.92 -28.37 -6.05
C HIS A 666 -15.10 -28.09 -6.98
N GLN A 667 -15.13 -26.92 -7.61
CA GLN A 667 -16.23 -26.52 -8.48
C GLN A 667 -15.95 -26.93 -9.94
N GLY A 668 -14.73 -26.68 -10.42
CA GLY A 668 -14.30 -27.04 -11.77
C GLY A 668 -14.03 -28.53 -11.97
N LYS A 669 -13.84 -29.29 -10.88
CA LYS A 669 -13.43 -30.71 -10.92
C LYS A 669 -12.16 -30.93 -11.76
N ALA A 670 -11.23 -29.97 -11.69
CA ALA A 670 -9.99 -29.98 -12.45
C ALA A 670 -9.19 -31.26 -12.19
N ASN A 671 -8.65 -31.87 -13.25
CA ASN A 671 -7.75 -32.99 -13.13
C ASN A 671 -6.37 -32.52 -12.65
N MET A 672 -6.01 -32.90 -11.43
CA MET A 672 -4.77 -32.49 -10.76
C MET A 672 -3.52 -33.20 -11.30
N ASP A 673 -3.67 -34.23 -12.13
CA ASP A 673 -2.58 -35.08 -12.60
C ASP A 673 -2.15 -34.76 -14.04
N ILE A 674 -2.75 -33.73 -14.64
CA ILE A 674 -2.37 -33.28 -15.98
C ILE A 674 -0.94 -32.76 -15.96
N GLN A 675 -0.16 -33.14 -16.99
CA GLN A 675 1.22 -32.73 -17.16
C GLN A 675 1.37 -31.67 -18.27
N ASN A 676 2.20 -30.64 -18.03
CA ASN A 676 2.62 -29.66 -19.03
C ASN A 676 3.68 -30.23 -20.00
N VAL A 677 4.25 -29.41 -20.89
CA VAL A 677 5.30 -29.86 -21.84
C VAL A 677 6.59 -30.34 -21.19
N ASN A 678 6.86 -29.91 -19.95
CA ASN A 678 7.97 -30.39 -19.12
C ASN A 678 7.57 -31.60 -18.26
N LEU A 679 6.42 -32.22 -18.56
CA LEU A 679 5.85 -33.31 -17.79
C LEU A 679 5.56 -32.96 -16.32
N GLN A 680 5.52 -31.68 -15.96
CA GLN A 680 5.24 -31.24 -14.59
C GLN A 680 3.74 -31.18 -14.36
N THR A 681 3.28 -31.65 -13.21
CA THR A 681 1.90 -31.45 -12.72
C THR A 681 1.77 -30.15 -11.93
N PRO A 682 0.55 -29.67 -11.61
CA PRO A 682 0.36 -28.51 -10.72
C PRO A 682 1.05 -28.69 -9.35
N LEU A 683 1.12 -29.93 -8.84
CA LEU A 683 1.84 -30.24 -7.60
C LEU A 683 3.34 -29.96 -7.72
N HIS A 684 3.98 -30.33 -8.84
CA HIS A 684 5.41 -30.04 -9.06
C HIS A 684 5.69 -28.55 -8.96
N LEU A 685 4.88 -27.72 -9.65
CA LEU A 685 5.04 -26.26 -9.65
C LEU A 685 4.80 -25.66 -8.26
N ALA A 686 3.78 -26.15 -7.53
CA ALA A 686 3.52 -25.70 -6.16
C ALA A 686 4.66 -26.05 -5.19
N VAL A 687 5.30 -27.21 -5.36
CA VAL A 687 6.45 -27.64 -4.55
C VAL A 687 7.71 -26.87 -4.90
N GLU A 688 8.02 -26.70 -6.18
CA GLU A 688 9.16 -25.91 -6.69
C GLU A 688 9.14 -24.49 -6.09
N ARG A 689 7.95 -23.88 -6.05
CA ARG A 689 7.75 -22.52 -5.50
C ARG A 689 7.43 -22.48 -4.01
N GLN A 690 7.38 -23.63 -3.34
CA GLN A 690 7.13 -23.78 -1.90
C GLN A 690 5.77 -23.21 -1.43
N HIS A 691 4.76 -23.29 -2.30
CA HIS A 691 3.39 -22.83 -2.03
C HIS A 691 2.64 -23.86 -1.17
N THR A 692 2.98 -23.89 0.12
CA THR A 692 2.53 -24.92 1.09
C THR A 692 1.02 -25.12 1.14
N GLN A 693 0.22 -24.06 1.01
CA GLN A 693 -1.24 -24.17 1.04
C GLN A 693 -1.81 -24.88 -0.18
N ILE A 694 -1.25 -24.61 -1.37
CA ILE A 694 -1.64 -25.33 -2.59
C ILE A 694 -1.19 -26.78 -2.52
N VAL A 695 0.02 -27.05 -2.02
CA VAL A 695 0.50 -28.42 -1.80
C VAL A 695 -0.47 -29.18 -0.88
N ARG A 696 -0.87 -28.57 0.24
CA ARG A 696 -1.83 -29.17 1.18
C ARG A 696 -3.19 -29.41 0.53
N LEU A 697 -3.69 -28.45 -0.25
CA LEU A 697 -4.94 -28.59 -1.00
C LEU A 697 -4.87 -29.79 -1.95
N LEU A 698 -3.90 -29.82 -2.87
CA LEU A 698 -3.81 -30.87 -3.89
C LEU A 698 -3.62 -32.27 -3.26
N VAL A 699 -2.80 -32.38 -2.21
CA VAL A 699 -2.61 -33.65 -1.48
C VAL A 699 -3.89 -34.08 -0.77
N ARG A 700 -4.60 -33.15 -0.11
CA ARG A 700 -5.87 -33.43 0.58
C ARG A 700 -6.95 -33.92 -0.39
N GLU A 701 -7.00 -33.34 -1.58
CA GLU A 701 -7.97 -33.70 -2.61
C GLU A 701 -7.55 -34.96 -3.41
N GLY A 702 -6.39 -35.55 -3.10
CA GLY A 702 -5.98 -36.87 -3.59
C GLY A 702 -5.23 -36.88 -4.92
N CYS A 703 -4.47 -35.83 -5.26
CA CYS A 703 -3.58 -35.86 -6.43
C CYS A 703 -2.51 -36.97 -6.34
N ASN A 704 -2.03 -37.44 -7.49
CA ASN A 704 -0.98 -38.44 -7.53
C ASN A 704 0.40 -37.82 -7.25
N LEU A 705 0.98 -38.20 -6.11
CA LEU A 705 2.26 -37.66 -5.62
C LEU A 705 3.49 -38.21 -6.36
N ASN A 706 3.31 -39.25 -7.18
CA ASN A 706 4.39 -40.06 -7.76
C ASN A 706 4.52 -39.91 -9.28
N ILE A 707 3.80 -38.96 -9.88
CA ILE A 707 4.00 -38.60 -11.29
C ILE A 707 5.39 -37.98 -11.42
N ALA A 708 6.13 -38.39 -12.45
CA ALA A 708 7.49 -37.92 -12.70
C ALA A 708 7.49 -36.86 -13.81
N ASP A 709 8.32 -35.84 -13.64
CA ASP A 709 8.53 -34.79 -14.65
C ASP A 709 9.49 -35.23 -15.77
N LYS A 710 9.94 -34.28 -16.60
CA LYS A 710 10.83 -34.53 -17.73
C LYS A 710 12.19 -35.08 -17.30
N ASP A 711 12.66 -34.82 -16.08
CA ASP A 711 13.89 -35.37 -15.52
C ASP A 711 13.65 -36.68 -14.75
N GLY A 712 12.40 -37.13 -14.69
CA GLY A 712 11.96 -38.27 -13.89
C GLY A 712 11.87 -37.95 -12.40
N ASP A 713 11.94 -36.67 -12.03
CA ASP A 713 11.80 -36.22 -10.67
C ASP A 713 10.32 -36.17 -10.30
N THR A 714 9.97 -36.74 -9.15
CA THR A 714 8.64 -36.58 -8.55
C THR A 714 8.60 -35.29 -7.72
N ALA A 715 7.42 -34.86 -7.29
CA ALA A 715 7.28 -33.73 -6.36
C ALA A 715 8.16 -33.87 -5.10
N LEU A 716 8.40 -35.10 -4.62
CA LEU A 716 9.29 -35.32 -3.48
C LEU A 716 10.78 -35.14 -3.82
N HIS A 717 11.21 -35.51 -5.03
CA HIS A 717 12.56 -35.20 -5.52
C HIS A 717 12.78 -33.69 -5.55
N GLU A 718 11.82 -32.93 -6.08
CA GLU A 718 11.89 -31.47 -6.14
C GLU A 718 11.95 -30.81 -4.76
N ALA A 719 11.13 -31.26 -3.81
CA ALA A 719 11.16 -30.75 -2.43
C ALA A 719 12.55 -30.92 -1.78
N LEU A 720 13.19 -32.07 -1.98
CA LEU A 720 14.50 -32.38 -1.41
C LEU A 720 15.64 -31.70 -2.17
N ARG A 721 15.55 -31.58 -3.50
CA ARG A 721 16.48 -30.81 -4.32
C ARG A 721 16.53 -29.35 -3.88
N HIS A 722 15.37 -28.71 -3.71
CA HIS A 722 15.29 -27.34 -3.21
C HIS A 722 15.85 -27.19 -1.80
N HIS A 723 15.58 -28.15 -0.91
CA HIS A 723 16.14 -28.16 0.43
C HIS A 723 17.68 -28.20 0.40
N THR A 724 18.26 -29.09 -0.39
CA THR A 724 19.71 -29.27 -0.52
C THR A 724 20.38 -28.05 -1.15
N LEU A 725 19.80 -27.47 -2.21
CA LEU A 725 20.32 -26.24 -2.81
C LEU A 725 20.24 -25.04 -1.84
N SER A 726 19.21 -24.98 -0.99
CA SER A 726 19.10 -23.95 0.04
C SER A 726 20.20 -24.08 1.10
N GLN A 727 20.50 -25.30 1.55
CA GLN A 727 21.61 -25.56 2.48
C GLN A 727 22.98 -25.22 1.85
N LEU A 728 23.21 -25.58 0.59
CA LEU A 728 24.49 -25.31 -0.09
C LEU A 728 24.75 -23.82 -0.30
N ARG A 729 23.74 -23.01 -0.64
CA ARG A 729 23.89 -21.55 -0.74
C ARG A 729 24.25 -20.92 0.60
N GLN A 730 23.63 -21.39 1.70
CA GLN A 730 23.96 -20.91 3.05
C GLN A 730 25.40 -21.23 3.45
N LEU A 731 25.97 -22.33 2.95
CA LEU A 731 27.37 -22.68 3.18
C LEU A 731 28.34 -21.84 2.33
N GLN A 732 27.92 -21.35 1.16
CA GLN A 732 28.72 -20.48 0.30
C GLN A 732 28.71 -19.00 0.74
N ASP A 733 27.62 -18.51 1.33
CA ASP A 733 27.53 -17.16 1.91
C ASP A 733 28.33 -17.02 3.22
N MET A 734 28.89 -18.11 3.73
CA MET A 734 29.79 -18.13 4.89
C MET A 734 31.25 -18.26 4.40
N GLN A 735 31.82 -17.17 3.88
CA GLN A 735 33.28 -17.01 3.83
C GLN A 735 33.82 -16.77 5.26
N ASP A 736 33.71 -17.78 6.11
CA ASP A 736 34.55 -17.93 7.29
C ASP A 736 34.48 -19.38 7.77
N VAL A 737 35.36 -20.22 7.20
CA VAL A 737 35.49 -21.66 7.50
C VAL A 737 36.00 -21.91 8.95
N GLY A 738 36.21 -20.86 9.75
CA GLY A 738 36.79 -20.95 11.09
C GLY A 738 35.84 -21.22 12.26
N LYS A 739 34.51 -21.19 12.08
CA LYS A 739 33.54 -21.33 13.20
C LYS A 739 32.62 -22.55 13.11
N LEU A 740 33.20 -23.72 12.81
CA LEU A 740 32.49 -25.01 12.81
C LEU A 740 32.64 -25.83 14.10
N LEU A 741 33.06 -25.22 15.21
CA LEU A 741 33.18 -25.88 16.52
C LEU A 741 32.58 -25.03 17.64
N MET A 742 31.27 -24.85 17.60
CA MET A 742 30.39 -24.96 18.77
C MET A 742 28.97 -24.61 18.33
N GLY A 743 28.10 -25.61 18.34
CA GLY A 743 26.68 -25.42 18.10
C GLY A 743 26.09 -24.48 19.15
N LEU A 744 25.26 -23.55 18.70
CA LEU A 744 24.11 -22.97 19.39
C LEU A 744 23.39 -22.10 18.35
N GLY A 745 22.18 -22.52 17.97
CA GLY A 745 21.40 -21.90 16.92
C GLY A 745 20.78 -20.56 17.31
N THR A 746 20.56 -19.71 16.31
CA THR A 746 19.68 -18.53 16.40
C THR A 746 18.34 -18.82 15.71
N PRO A 747 17.19 -18.66 16.39
CA PRO A 747 15.87 -18.84 15.80
C PRO A 747 15.41 -17.53 15.17
N GLY A 748 15.29 -17.53 13.84
CA GLY A 748 14.67 -16.47 13.05
C GLY A 748 13.94 -17.12 11.88
N ALA A 749 12.71 -16.67 11.65
CA ALA A 749 11.67 -17.26 10.80
C ALA A 749 12.10 -17.54 9.34
N ASP A 750 11.33 -18.40 8.66
CA ASP A 750 11.41 -18.86 7.25
C ASP A 750 12.35 -20.04 6.91
N LYS A 751 12.79 -20.82 7.91
CA LYS A 751 13.82 -21.86 7.72
C LYS A 751 13.30 -23.31 7.55
N LYS A 752 12.01 -23.55 7.26
CA LYS A 752 11.39 -24.90 7.35
C LYS A 752 10.46 -25.34 6.20
N SER A 753 10.20 -24.57 5.16
CA SER A 753 9.16 -24.89 4.16
C SER A 753 9.47 -26.14 3.32
N SER A 754 10.66 -26.24 2.71
CA SER A 754 10.98 -27.37 1.81
C SER A 754 11.11 -28.73 2.52
N ALA A 755 11.77 -28.79 3.68
CA ALA A 755 11.85 -30.01 4.49
C ALA A 755 10.47 -30.42 5.06
N SER A 756 9.65 -29.44 5.46
CA SER A 756 8.29 -29.74 5.93
C SER A 756 7.37 -30.21 4.80
N ILE A 757 7.51 -29.67 3.59
CA ILE A 757 6.82 -30.17 2.39
C ILE A 757 7.26 -31.61 2.08
N ALA A 758 8.57 -31.91 2.12
CA ALA A 758 9.08 -33.26 1.89
C ALA A 758 8.53 -34.26 2.92
N CYS A 759 8.56 -33.91 4.22
CA CYS A 759 7.96 -34.73 5.28
C CYS A 759 6.45 -34.91 5.08
N PHE A 760 5.74 -33.85 4.68
CA PHE A 760 4.31 -33.90 4.43
C PHE A 760 3.96 -34.80 3.25
N LEU A 761 4.69 -34.70 2.14
CA LEU A 761 4.51 -35.57 0.97
C LEU A 761 4.80 -37.05 1.32
N ALA A 762 5.89 -37.32 2.03
CA ALA A 762 6.24 -38.68 2.48
C ALA A 762 5.16 -39.27 3.41
N ALA A 763 4.66 -38.48 4.37
CA ALA A 763 3.57 -38.88 5.27
C ALA A 763 2.26 -39.17 4.54
N ASN A 764 2.01 -38.51 3.40
CA ASN A 764 0.82 -38.72 2.58
C ASN A 764 1.03 -39.71 1.42
N GLY A 765 2.15 -40.44 1.40
CA GLY A 765 2.32 -41.57 0.51
C GLY A 765 3.15 -41.34 -0.74
N ALA A 766 3.96 -40.29 -0.78
CA ALA A 766 5.01 -40.17 -1.79
C ALA A 766 6.04 -41.30 -1.63
N ASP A 767 6.43 -41.91 -2.74
CA ASP A 767 7.36 -43.03 -2.77
C ASP A 767 8.81 -42.52 -2.65
N LEU A 768 9.55 -43.10 -1.70
CA LEU A 768 10.95 -42.78 -1.41
C LEU A 768 11.93 -43.58 -2.29
N ASN A 769 11.46 -44.52 -3.10
CA ASN A 769 12.30 -45.47 -3.85
C ASN A 769 12.24 -45.27 -5.36
N LEU A 770 11.36 -44.38 -5.86
CA LEU A 770 11.30 -44.06 -7.28
C LEU A 770 12.60 -43.40 -7.72
N LYS A 771 13.19 -43.89 -8.80
CA LYS A 771 14.43 -43.34 -9.35
C LYS A 771 14.11 -42.38 -10.48
N ASN A 772 14.71 -41.20 -10.43
CA ASN A 772 14.70 -40.27 -11.55
C ASN A 772 15.58 -40.77 -12.71
N LYS A 773 15.66 -40.02 -13.81
CA LYS A 773 16.48 -40.40 -14.99
C LYS A 773 17.98 -40.48 -14.69
N LYS A 774 18.45 -39.87 -13.61
CA LYS A 774 19.84 -39.97 -13.12
C LYS A 774 20.06 -41.19 -12.22
N GLY A 775 19.04 -42.02 -12.02
CA GLY A 775 19.09 -43.21 -11.16
C GLY A 775 19.05 -42.89 -9.66
N GLN A 776 18.76 -41.64 -9.29
CA GLN A 776 18.72 -41.17 -7.91
C GLN A 776 17.30 -41.31 -7.35
N THR A 777 17.17 -41.81 -6.14
CA THR A 777 15.94 -41.77 -5.33
C THR A 777 15.80 -40.40 -4.65
N PRO A 778 14.62 -40.02 -4.12
CA PRO A 778 14.48 -38.81 -3.32
C PRO A 778 15.46 -38.76 -2.15
N LEU A 779 15.71 -39.91 -1.50
CA LEU A 779 16.64 -40.01 -0.38
C LEU A 779 18.10 -39.73 -0.78
N ASP A 780 18.50 -40.05 -2.01
CA ASP A 780 19.84 -39.75 -2.52
C ASP A 780 20.07 -38.23 -2.69
N LEU A 781 18.99 -37.45 -2.76
CA LEU A 781 19.04 -35.99 -2.84
C LEU A 781 19.04 -35.31 -1.46
N CYS A 782 18.89 -36.07 -0.36
CA CYS A 782 18.81 -35.55 1.01
C CYS A 782 20.13 -35.74 1.77
N PRO A 783 20.94 -34.67 1.98
CA PRO A 783 22.21 -34.78 2.67
C PRO A 783 22.07 -34.90 4.20
N ASP A 784 20.94 -34.48 4.78
CA ASP A 784 20.71 -34.50 6.23
C ASP A 784 20.26 -35.90 6.72
N PRO A 785 21.09 -36.60 7.54
CA PRO A 785 20.74 -37.92 8.06
C PRO A 785 19.52 -37.93 8.98
N ASN A 786 19.21 -36.82 9.66
CA ASN A 786 18.04 -36.73 10.54
C ASN A 786 16.76 -36.58 9.72
N LEU A 787 16.79 -35.80 8.64
CA LEU A 787 15.68 -35.68 7.70
C LEU A 787 15.42 -37.01 6.97
N CYS A 788 16.47 -37.72 6.53
CA CYS A 788 16.33 -39.06 5.95
C CYS A 788 15.65 -40.04 6.92
N LYS A 789 16.02 -40.04 8.20
CA LYS A 789 15.37 -40.86 9.23
C LYS A 789 13.91 -40.48 9.44
N ALA A 790 13.60 -39.17 9.44
CA ALA A 790 12.23 -38.68 9.57
C ALA A 790 11.36 -39.12 8.39
N LEU A 791 11.84 -38.95 7.15
CA LEU A 791 11.13 -39.38 5.93
C LEU A 791 10.89 -40.89 5.93
N ALA A 792 11.92 -41.69 6.25
CA ALA A 792 11.79 -43.14 6.34
C ALA A 792 10.84 -43.59 7.45
N LYS A 793 10.79 -42.86 8.58
CA LYS A 793 9.83 -43.12 9.66
C LYS A 793 8.40 -42.84 9.21
N CYS A 794 8.14 -41.66 8.62
CA CYS A 794 6.82 -41.29 8.10
C CYS A 794 6.30 -42.29 7.06
N HIS A 795 7.19 -42.81 6.20
CA HIS A 795 6.82 -43.82 5.20
C HIS A 795 6.56 -45.21 5.82
N LYS A 796 7.32 -45.63 6.84
CA LYS A 796 7.16 -46.93 7.52
C LYS A 796 5.91 -47.01 8.38
N GLU A 797 5.53 -45.93 9.06
CA GLU A 797 4.33 -45.89 9.92
C GLU A 797 3.04 -46.14 9.11
N ARG A 798 3.04 -45.87 7.81
CA ARG A 798 1.94 -46.17 6.89
C ARG A 798 1.97 -47.62 6.34
N ASN A 799 3.14 -48.20 6.10
CA ASN A 799 3.27 -49.52 5.47
C ASN A 799 3.12 -50.72 6.43
N SER A 800 2.70 -50.50 7.68
CA SER A 800 2.37 -51.58 8.62
C SER A 800 1.05 -52.27 8.21
N PRO A 801 1.01 -53.60 8.06
CA PRO A 801 -0.14 -54.30 7.50
C PRO A 801 -1.23 -54.50 8.56
N SER A 802 -2.05 -53.49 8.77
CA SER A 802 -3.42 -53.66 9.28
C SER A 802 -4.32 -52.59 8.66
N MET A 803 -4.79 -52.84 7.43
CA MET A 803 -6.12 -52.47 6.92
C MET A 803 -6.18 -52.63 5.39
N GLN A 804 -7.14 -53.42 4.90
CA GLN A 804 -7.56 -53.44 3.49
C GLN A 804 -8.59 -52.30 3.21
N PRO A 805 -9.04 -52.14 1.95
CA PRO A 805 -8.97 -50.89 1.18
C PRO A 805 -9.93 -49.77 1.67
N PRO A 806 -9.70 -48.50 1.28
CA PRO A 806 -10.28 -47.36 1.98
C PRO A 806 -11.73 -47.12 1.55
N ASN A 807 -12.67 -47.58 2.38
CA ASN A 807 -13.92 -46.85 2.57
C ASN A 807 -13.67 -45.77 3.63
N ALA A 808 -13.72 -44.53 3.17
CA ALA A 808 -13.79 -43.26 3.92
C ALA A 808 -13.96 -43.36 5.45
N ALA A 809 -12.85 -43.50 6.19
CA ALA A 809 -12.67 -43.05 7.57
C ALA A 809 -11.22 -43.33 8.01
N ILE A 810 -10.33 -42.35 7.84
CA ILE A 810 -8.97 -42.42 8.40
C ILE A 810 -9.07 -42.10 9.90
N ILE A 811 -8.79 -43.11 10.73
CA ILE A 811 -8.48 -42.96 12.15
C ILE A 811 -7.13 -42.22 12.22
N ARG A 812 -7.17 -40.96 12.67
CA ARG A 812 -5.97 -40.16 12.99
C ARG A 812 -5.55 -40.46 14.43
N ASN A 813 -4.35 -40.04 14.80
CA ASN A 813 -3.94 -39.99 16.20
C ASN A 813 -4.90 -39.01 16.93
N ASP A 814 -5.97 -39.53 17.53
CA ASP A 814 -7.19 -38.77 17.83
C ASP A 814 -6.96 -37.60 18.80
N GLN A 815 -5.94 -37.62 19.65
CA GLN A 815 -5.76 -36.57 20.68
C GLN A 815 -5.26 -35.22 20.16
N GLU A 816 -4.33 -35.16 19.21
CA GLU A 816 -3.87 -33.85 18.65
C GLU A 816 -4.92 -33.26 17.69
N SER A 817 -5.64 -34.09 16.93
CA SER A 817 -6.69 -33.64 16.01
C SER A 817 -7.93 -33.07 16.71
N LEU A 818 -8.15 -33.46 17.97
CA LEU A 818 -9.25 -32.97 18.80
C LEU A 818 -8.93 -31.61 19.45
N GLU A 819 -7.66 -31.19 19.47
CA GLU A 819 -7.28 -29.87 19.94
C GLU A 819 -7.37 -28.80 18.84
N GLU A 820 -7.33 -29.16 17.55
CA GLU A 820 -7.34 -28.21 16.42
C GLU A 820 -8.77 -27.77 16.02
N CYS A 821 -8.93 -26.48 15.68
CA CYS A 821 -10.19 -25.91 15.23
C CYS A 821 -10.69 -26.62 13.96
N MET A 822 -11.91 -27.14 13.98
CA MET A 822 -12.51 -27.85 12.84
C MET A 822 -12.84 -26.96 11.62
N VAL A 823 -12.45 -25.68 11.63
CA VAL A 823 -12.75 -24.70 10.58
C VAL A 823 -11.46 -24.19 9.95
N CYS A 824 -10.56 -23.59 10.74
CA CYS A 824 -9.28 -23.12 10.22
C CYS A 824 -8.15 -24.15 10.31
N SER A 825 -8.26 -25.18 11.15
CA SER A 825 -7.17 -26.13 11.49
C SER A 825 -5.87 -25.50 12.04
N ASP A 826 -5.78 -24.17 12.11
CA ASP A 826 -4.58 -23.43 12.53
C ASP A 826 -4.54 -23.09 14.02
N MET A 827 -5.70 -23.03 14.68
CA MET A 827 -5.83 -22.60 16.08
C MET A 827 -6.49 -23.66 16.95
N LYS A 828 -6.25 -23.64 18.27
CA LYS A 828 -6.87 -24.60 19.19
C LYS A 828 -8.38 -24.37 19.35
N ARG A 829 -9.12 -25.45 19.61
CA ARG A 829 -10.53 -25.40 20.02
C ARG A 829 -10.60 -24.78 21.41
N GLU A 830 -11.31 -23.66 21.53
CA GLU A 830 -11.39 -22.92 22.81
C GLU A 830 -12.77 -22.28 23.00
N THR A 831 -13.77 -22.63 22.18
CA THR A 831 -15.13 -22.09 22.30
C THR A 831 -16.13 -23.19 22.62
N LEU A 832 -16.80 -23.04 23.76
CA LEU A 832 -17.89 -23.89 24.22
C LEU A 832 -19.22 -23.40 23.64
N PHE A 833 -19.96 -24.29 22.96
CA PHE A 833 -21.28 -23.99 22.38
C PHE A 833 -22.42 -24.40 23.31
N GLY A 834 -23.29 -23.46 23.70
CA GLY A 834 -24.55 -23.78 24.37
C GLY A 834 -25.70 -24.00 23.37
N PRO A 835 -26.64 -24.93 23.65
CA PRO A 835 -26.79 -25.72 24.88
C PRO A 835 -26.00 -27.05 24.91
N CYS A 836 -25.46 -27.50 23.77
CA CYS A 836 -24.84 -28.83 23.63
C CYS A 836 -23.55 -29.05 24.44
N CYS A 837 -22.89 -27.97 24.88
CA CYS A 837 -21.60 -27.95 25.58
C CYS A 837 -20.44 -28.60 24.80
N HIS A 838 -20.51 -28.62 23.46
CA HIS A 838 -19.40 -29.08 22.62
C HIS A 838 -18.37 -27.98 22.34
N ILE A 839 -17.13 -28.38 22.09
CA ILE A 839 -16.01 -27.51 21.74
C ILE A 839 -15.48 -27.94 20.37
N CYS A 840 -15.78 -27.14 19.34
CA CYS A 840 -15.49 -27.49 17.94
C CYS A 840 -14.55 -26.49 17.25
N THR A 841 -14.47 -25.26 17.74
CA THR A 841 -13.80 -24.16 17.03
C THR A 841 -12.91 -23.31 17.94
N CYS A 842 -11.96 -22.60 17.34
CA CYS A 842 -11.31 -21.46 17.98
C CYS A 842 -12.28 -20.27 18.12
N SER A 843 -11.90 -19.29 18.93
CA SER A 843 -12.72 -18.10 19.17
C SER A 843 -13.01 -17.31 17.88
N LEU A 844 -12.06 -17.27 16.94
CA LEU A 844 -12.18 -16.55 15.65
C LEU A 844 -13.14 -17.23 14.66
N CYS A 845 -13.20 -18.57 14.64
CA CYS A 845 -14.06 -19.31 13.73
C CYS A 845 -15.47 -19.53 14.29
N SER A 846 -15.64 -19.44 15.61
CA SER A 846 -16.92 -19.67 16.29
C SER A 846 -18.11 -18.83 15.78
N PRO A 847 -17.96 -17.54 15.37
CA PRO A 847 -19.09 -16.72 14.93
C PRO A 847 -19.67 -17.18 13.59
N ARG A 848 -18.85 -17.87 12.76
CA ARG A 848 -19.24 -18.39 11.44
C ARG A 848 -20.07 -19.67 11.54
N VAL A 849 -20.11 -20.32 12.72
CA VAL A 849 -20.79 -21.60 12.93
C VAL A 849 -22.18 -21.38 13.55
N LYS A 850 -23.24 -21.60 12.76
CA LYS A 850 -24.66 -21.45 13.20
C LYS A 850 -25.23 -22.72 13.86
N LYS A 851 -24.69 -23.89 13.53
CA LYS A 851 -25.05 -25.20 14.11
C LYS A 851 -23.79 -25.91 14.55
N CYS A 852 -23.80 -26.58 15.71
CA CYS A 852 -22.66 -27.30 16.24
C CYS A 852 -22.12 -28.28 15.19
N LEU A 853 -20.82 -28.25 14.91
CA LEU A 853 -20.21 -29.08 13.88
C LEU A 853 -20.29 -30.58 14.21
N MET A 854 -20.39 -30.91 15.51
CA MET A 854 -20.50 -32.27 16.05
C MET A 854 -21.94 -32.78 16.11
N CYS A 855 -22.84 -32.12 16.85
CA CYS A 855 -24.22 -32.62 17.07
C CYS A 855 -25.29 -31.97 16.19
N LYS A 856 -24.93 -31.00 15.35
CA LYS A 856 -25.83 -30.22 14.47
C LYS A 856 -26.91 -29.39 15.18
N GLU A 857 -26.89 -29.33 16.52
CA GLU A 857 -27.78 -28.48 17.32
C GLU A 857 -27.49 -26.99 17.07
N PRO A 858 -28.52 -26.11 16.98
CA PRO A 858 -28.31 -24.67 16.80
C PRO A 858 -27.51 -24.07 17.97
N VAL A 859 -26.50 -23.26 17.63
CA VAL A 859 -25.62 -22.61 18.62
C VAL A 859 -26.33 -21.38 19.18
N GLN A 860 -26.73 -21.44 20.45
CA GLN A 860 -27.42 -20.34 21.15
C GLN A 860 -26.45 -19.44 21.92
N SER A 861 -25.39 -20.01 22.48
CA SER A 861 -24.33 -19.26 23.18
C SER A 861 -22.94 -19.76 22.81
N ARG A 862 -21.95 -18.86 22.87
CA ARG A 862 -20.54 -19.13 22.55
C ARG A 862 -19.71 -18.57 23.70
N THR A 863 -19.09 -19.45 24.47
CA THR A 863 -18.29 -19.06 25.63
C THR A 863 -16.84 -19.43 25.37
N LYS A 864 -15.94 -18.43 25.40
CA LYS A 864 -14.49 -18.69 25.30
C LYS A 864 -14.01 -19.34 26.60
N ILE A 865 -13.17 -20.36 26.48
CA ILE A 865 -12.59 -21.08 27.61
C ILE A 865 -11.35 -20.32 28.06
N GLU A 866 -11.45 -19.70 29.23
CA GLU A 866 -10.39 -18.90 29.83
C GLU A 866 -9.51 -19.74 30.78
N GLU A 867 -8.56 -19.09 31.43
CA GLU A 867 -7.72 -19.70 32.47
C GLU A 867 -8.55 -20.15 33.67
N CYS A 868 -8.04 -21.14 34.40
CA CYS A 868 -8.68 -21.65 35.59
C CYS A 868 -8.81 -20.53 36.63
N VAL A 869 -10.04 -20.22 37.04
CA VAL A 869 -10.36 -19.13 37.99
C VAL A 869 -9.80 -19.40 39.39
N VAL A 870 -9.33 -20.62 39.67
CA VAL A 870 -8.82 -21.03 40.99
C VAL A 870 -7.30 -20.90 41.08
N CYS A 871 -6.55 -21.39 40.08
CA CYS A 871 -5.08 -21.34 40.11
C CYS A 871 -4.46 -20.29 39.18
N SER A 872 -5.22 -19.74 38.22
CA SER A 872 -4.76 -18.78 37.21
C SER A 872 -3.50 -19.20 36.42
N ASP A 873 -3.19 -20.49 36.41
CA ASP A 873 -1.94 -21.05 35.87
C ASP A 873 -2.17 -22.05 34.72
N LYS A 874 -3.34 -22.69 34.70
CA LYS A 874 -3.73 -23.68 33.68
C LYS A 874 -5.04 -23.28 33.03
N GLN A 875 -5.22 -23.60 31.75
CA GLN A 875 -6.51 -23.41 31.07
C GLN A 875 -7.61 -24.24 31.75
N ALA A 876 -8.83 -23.68 31.82
CA ALA A 876 -9.96 -24.44 32.30
C ALA A 876 -10.24 -25.63 31.37
N SER A 877 -10.36 -26.83 31.94
CA SER A 877 -10.45 -28.08 31.17
C SER A 877 -11.55 -29.02 31.65
N VAL A 878 -12.38 -28.57 32.60
CA VAL A 878 -13.46 -29.38 33.18
C VAL A 878 -14.79 -28.63 33.12
N LEU A 879 -15.78 -29.25 32.48
CA LEU A 879 -17.16 -28.77 32.41
C LEU A 879 -17.95 -29.28 33.63
N PHE A 880 -18.68 -28.39 34.31
CA PHE A 880 -19.54 -28.73 35.44
C PHE A 880 -21.00 -28.92 35.01
N ARG A 881 -21.64 -29.99 35.48
CA ARG A 881 -23.10 -30.20 35.37
C ARG A 881 -23.79 -30.03 36.72
N PRO A 882 -25.01 -29.46 36.74
CA PRO A 882 -25.86 -29.12 35.59
C PRO A 882 -25.59 -27.74 34.95
N CYS A 883 -24.70 -26.90 35.51
CA CYS A 883 -24.60 -25.49 35.12
C CYS A 883 -23.93 -25.19 33.77
N GLY A 884 -23.19 -26.14 33.18
CA GLY A 884 -22.55 -25.98 31.87
C GLY A 884 -21.31 -25.06 31.85
N HIS A 885 -20.77 -24.68 33.01
CA HIS A 885 -19.58 -23.82 33.09
C HIS A 885 -18.28 -24.64 33.01
N MET A 886 -17.30 -24.14 32.26
CA MET A 886 -15.92 -24.66 32.23
C MET A 886 -14.96 -23.59 32.76
N CYS A 887 -14.72 -23.61 34.08
CA CYS A 887 -13.99 -22.54 34.80
C CYS A 887 -12.83 -23.04 35.67
N ALA A 888 -12.59 -24.35 35.70
CA ALA A 888 -11.53 -24.97 36.49
C ALA A 888 -10.69 -25.95 35.65
N CYS A 889 -9.39 -26.03 35.95
CA CYS A 889 -8.53 -27.11 35.46
C CYS A 889 -8.82 -28.40 36.24
N GLU A 890 -8.34 -29.53 35.72
CA GLU A 890 -8.57 -30.86 36.29
C GLU A 890 -8.19 -30.97 37.78
N GLY A 891 -7.04 -30.40 38.17
CA GLY A 891 -6.56 -30.42 39.56
C GLY A 891 -7.47 -29.62 40.51
N CYS A 892 -7.87 -28.42 40.11
CA CYS A 892 -8.72 -27.55 40.93
C CYS A 892 -10.17 -28.06 40.99
N ALA A 893 -10.69 -28.62 39.90
CA ALA A 893 -12.05 -29.16 39.82
C ALA A 893 -12.32 -30.26 40.86
N ASN A 894 -11.32 -31.11 41.15
CA ASN A 894 -11.43 -32.21 42.12
C ASN A 894 -11.67 -31.75 43.56
N LEU A 895 -11.38 -30.49 43.88
CA LEU A 895 -11.57 -29.91 45.21
C LEU A 895 -12.91 -29.17 45.34
N MET A 896 -13.68 -29.06 44.26
CA MET A 896 -14.87 -28.21 44.20
C MET A 896 -16.16 -29.03 44.35
N LYS A 897 -17.01 -28.61 45.29
CA LYS A 897 -18.39 -29.15 45.45
C LYS A 897 -19.47 -28.24 44.86
N LYS A 898 -19.14 -26.98 44.58
CA LYS A 898 -20.01 -25.97 43.99
C LYS A 898 -19.25 -25.17 42.92
N CYS A 899 -19.94 -24.80 41.84
CA CYS A 899 -19.37 -23.97 40.78
C CYS A 899 -19.02 -22.58 41.32
N VAL A 900 -17.81 -22.10 41.05
CA VAL A 900 -17.35 -20.78 41.53
C VAL A 900 -18.09 -19.62 40.83
N GLN A 901 -18.51 -19.81 39.57
CA GLN A 901 -19.21 -18.78 38.80
C GLN A 901 -20.69 -18.63 39.18
N CYS A 902 -21.45 -19.73 39.29
CA CYS A 902 -22.90 -19.68 39.50
C CYS A 902 -23.38 -20.26 40.85
N ARG A 903 -22.46 -20.74 41.69
CA ARG A 903 -22.74 -21.34 43.02
C ARG A 903 -23.62 -22.60 43.03
N ALA A 904 -24.00 -23.13 41.86
CA ALA A 904 -24.72 -24.39 41.74
C ALA A 904 -23.88 -25.57 42.26
N SER A 905 -24.53 -26.56 42.87
CA SER A 905 -23.89 -27.82 43.28
C SER A 905 -23.38 -28.57 42.05
N ILE A 906 -22.15 -29.09 42.13
CA ILE A 906 -21.54 -29.86 41.03
C ILE A 906 -21.95 -31.31 41.21
N GLU A 907 -22.76 -31.82 40.29
CA GLU A 907 -23.24 -33.21 40.29
C GLU A 907 -22.32 -34.12 39.47
N LYS A 908 -21.79 -33.60 38.36
CA LYS A 908 -20.89 -34.32 37.47
C LYS A 908 -19.89 -33.38 36.81
N THR A 909 -18.67 -33.87 36.61
CA THR A 909 -17.62 -33.20 35.84
C THR A 909 -17.41 -33.92 34.51
N VAL A 910 -17.14 -33.17 33.44
CA VAL A 910 -16.86 -33.72 32.10
C VAL A 910 -15.54 -33.13 31.59
N PRO A 911 -14.54 -33.97 31.23
CA PRO A 911 -13.26 -33.48 30.72
C PRO A 911 -13.39 -32.78 29.35
N PHE A 912 -12.47 -31.85 29.08
CA PHE A 912 -12.35 -31.11 27.83
C PHE A 912 -12.36 -32.01 26.59
N ILE A 913 -11.61 -33.13 26.64
CA ILE A 913 -11.51 -34.07 25.51
C ILE A 913 -12.86 -34.68 25.13
N VAL A 914 -13.73 -34.95 26.11
CA VAL A 914 -15.08 -35.48 25.90
C VAL A 914 -15.98 -34.42 25.26
N CYS A 915 -15.79 -33.15 25.64
CA CYS A 915 -16.50 -32.02 25.03
C CYS A 915 -16.05 -31.76 23.57
N CYS A 916 -14.85 -32.22 23.19
CA CYS A 916 -14.33 -32.18 21.82
C CYS A 916 -14.74 -33.38 20.96
N GLY A 917 -15.39 -34.40 21.56
CA GLY A 917 -15.82 -35.62 20.87
C GLY A 917 -14.91 -36.83 21.05
N GLY A 918 -13.91 -36.74 21.93
CA GLY A 918 -13.02 -37.84 22.27
C GLY A 918 -13.57 -38.76 23.36
N ASN A 919 -12.95 -39.93 23.51
CA ASN A 919 -13.30 -40.91 24.55
C ASN A 919 -12.89 -40.42 25.95
N PRO A 920 -13.65 -40.77 27.01
CA PRO A 920 -13.26 -40.45 28.39
C PRO A 920 -11.93 -41.14 28.76
N PRO A 921 -11.07 -40.50 29.57
CA PRO A 921 -9.84 -41.13 30.04
C PRO A 921 -10.16 -42.39 30.88
N PRO A 922 -9.33 -43.46 30.80
CA PRO A 922 -9.54 -44.67 31.59
C PRO A 922 -9.48 -44.37 33.09
N GLU A 923 -10.43 -44.89 33.86
CA GLU A 923 -10.45 -44.73 35.32
C GLU A 923 -9.18 -45.34 35.96
N PRO A 924 -8.59 -44.71 37.00
CA PRO A 924 -7.46 -45.30 37.71
C PRO A 924 -7.92 -46.54 38.48
N GLN A 925 -7.57 -47.72 37.97
CA GLN A 925 -7.72 -48.98 38.69
C GLN A 925 -6.77 -48.99 39.91
N LYS A 926 -7.35 -49.19 41.10
CA LYS A 926 -6.61 -49.48 42.32
C LYS A 926 -5.93 -50.85 42.20
N THR A 927 -4.64 -50.88 41.94
CA THR A 927 -3.74 -52.02 42.24
C THR A 927 -2.44 -51.39 42.78
N GLY A 928 -2.02 -51.66 44.02
CA GLY A 928 -1.48 -52.95 44.47
C GLY A 928 0.04 -52.90 44.33
N PHE A 929 0.72 -52.56 45.43
CA PHE A 929 2.19 -52.53 45.57
C PHE A 929 2.89 -53.72 44.90
N MET A 930 4.06 -53.50 44.28
CA MET A 930 5.35 -54.13 44.66
C MET A 930 6.55 -53.46 43.93
N ASN A 931 7.63 -53.28 44.69
CA ASN A 931 8.92 -52.66 44.34
C ASN A 931 9.76 -53.50 43.36
N ASN A 932 10.59 -52.86 42.53
CA ASN A 932 12.05 -52.83 42.75
C ASN A 932 12.84 -51.97 41.74
N GLY A 933 13.69 -51.09 42.28
CA GLY A 933 15.11 -51.09 41.91
C GLY A 933 15.58 -50.28 40.70
N SER A 934 15.43 -48.96 40.71
CA SER A 934 16.47 -48.06 40.16
C SER A 934 16.39 -46.73 40.90
N ARG A 935 17.54 -46.17 41.31
CA ARG A 935 17.63 -44.89 42.03
C ARG A 935 17.12 -43.78 41.11
N ASP A 936 15.87 -43.39 41.32
CA ASP A 936 15.14 -42.48 40.46
C ASP A 936 15.49 -41.02 40.83
N VAL A 937 16.55 -40.51 40.21
CA VAL A 937 17.02 -39.11 40.32
C VAL A 937 15.87 -38.12 40.12
N THR A 938 14.87 -38.50 39.32
CA THR A 938 13.64 -37.75 39.06
C THR A 938 12.82 -37.49 40.31
N ARG A 939 12.78 -38.46 41.22
CA ARG A 939 11.96 -38.41 42.44
C ARG A 939 12.58 -37.54 43.52
N ASP A 940 13.91 -37.51 43.57
CA ASP A 940 14.66 -36.62 44.45
C ASP A 940 14.63 -35.18 43.94
N ILE A 941 14.70 -34.95 42.62
CA ILE A 941 14.48 -33.63 42.01
C ILE A 941 13.07 -33.10 42.31
N GLN A 942 12.04 -33.94 42.20
CA GLN A 942 10.67 -33.55 42.54
C GLN A 942 10.50 -33.23 44.03
N LYS A 943 11.14 -33.99 44.92
CA LYS A 943 11.15 -33.67 46.36
C LYS A 943 11.85 -32.35 46.65
N LEU A 944 12.99 -32.09 46.03
CA LEU A 944 13.74 -30.84 46.20
C LEU A 944 12.98 -29.63 45.61
N GLN A 945 12.30 -29.81 44.48
CA GLN A 945 11.43 -28.78 43.89
C GLN A 945 10.23 -28.48 44.80
N GLN A 946 9.62 -29.49 45.39
CA GLN A 946 8.53 -29.30 46.36
C GLN A 946 9.03 -28.58 47.63
N GLN A 947 10.18 -28.98 48.17
CA GLN A 947 10.78 -28.33 49.34
C GLN A 947 11.17 -26.88 49.06
N LEU A 948 11.67 -26.57 47.87
CA LEU A 948 11.98 -25.20 47.45
C LEU A 948 10.71 -24.35 47.36
N GLN A 949 9.61 -24.93 46.86
CA GLN A 949 8.33 -24.23 46.77
C GLN A 949 7.73 -23.97 48.16
N ASP A 950 7.76 -24.96 49.05
CA ASP A 950 7.27 -24.81 50.43
C ASP A 950 8.05 -23.72 51.21
N ILE A 951 9.37 -23.62 50.98
CA ILE A 951 10.21 -22.56 51.58
C ILE A 951 9.86 -21.19 50.99
N LYS A 952 9.62 -21.09 49.68
CA LYS A 952 9.18 -19.84 49.04
C LYS A 952 7.83 -19.38 49.60
N ASP A 953 6.87 -20.27 49.74
CA ASP A 953 5.53 -19.92 50.25
C ASP A 953 5.57 -19.50 51.72
N GLN A 954 6.48 -20.08 52.52
CA GLN A 954 6.67 -19.69 53.92
C GLN A 954 7.41 -18.35 54.08
N THR A 955 8.26 -17.98 53.14
CA THR A 955 9.10 -16.78 53.23
C THR A 955 8.57 -15.58 52.44
N CYS A 956 7.66 -15.79 51.48
CA CYS A 956 7.04 -14.73 50.69
C CYS A 956 5.88 -14.01 51.40
N CYS A 957 5.75 -12.71 51.15
CA CYS A 957 4.72 -11.86 51.72
C CYS A 957 3.33 -12.35 51.29
N PRO A 958 2.40 -12.59 52.22
CA PRO A 958 1.08 -13.15 51.91
C PRO A 958 0.14 -12.17 51.19
N VAL A 959 0.60 -10.94 50.94
CA VAL A 959 -0.19 -9.87 50.31
C VAL A 959 0.18 -9.73 48.85
N CYS A 960 1.48 -9.60 48.54
CA CYS A 960 1.94 -9.45 47.17
C CYS A 960 2.47 -10.74 46.55
N MET A 961 2.78 -11.77 47.35
CA MET A 961 3.41 -13.05 46.95
C MET A 961 4.78 -12.92 46.26
N ASP A 962 5.24 -11.70 45.99
CA ASP A 962 6.45 -11.41 45.22
C ASP A 962 7.68 -11.04 46.08
N ARG A 963 7.48 -10.55 47.30
CA ARG A 963 8.56 -10.02 48.16
C ARG A 963 8.68 -10.82 49.44
N LEU A 964 9.89 -11.03 49.96
CA LEU A 964 10.11 -11.74 51.22
C LEU A 964 9.49 -10.99 52.41
N LYS A 965 9.04 -11.75 53.42
CA LYS A 965 8.57 -11.23 54.71
C LYS A 965 9.76 -10.65 55.47
N ASN A 966 9.83 -9.33 55.59
CA ASN A 966 10.84 -8.62 56.37
C ASN A 966 10.22 -7.72 57.45
N MET A 967 8.92 -7.89 57.73
CA MET A 967 8.21 -7.19 58.79
C MET A 967 7.24 -8.15 59.47
N ILE A 968 7.21 -8.14 60.80
CA ILE A 968 6.28 -8.92 61.62
C ILE A 968 5.38 -7.98 62.43
N PHE A 969 4.09 -8.33 62.52
CA PHE A 969 3.13 -7.67 63.38
C PHE A 969 3.15 -8.29 64.78
N LEU A 970 2.69 -7.55 65.81
CA LEU A 970 2.63 -8.05 67.19
C LEU A 970 1.86 -9.39 67.35
N CYS A 971 0.95 -9.70 66.43
CA CYS A 971 0.22 -10.96 66.39
C CYS A 971 1.04 -12.18 65.88
N GLY A 972 2.33 -12.00 65.57
CA GLY A 972 3.25 -13.05 65.14
C GLY A 972 3.31 -13.31 63.63
N HIS A 973 2.46 -12.66 62.83
CA HIS A 973 2.40 -12.84 61.37
C HIS A 973 3.21 -11.79 60.62
N GLY A 974 3.82 -12.20 59.49
CA GLY A 974 4.72 -11.34 58.72
C GLY A 974 4.25 -10.98 57.31
N ALA A 975 4.69 -9.81 56.84
CA ALA A 975 4.51 -9.29 55.49
C ALA A 975 5.81 -8.62 55.02
N CYS A 976 5.90 -8.22 53.75
CA CYS A 976 6.97 -7.32 53.33
C CYS A 976 6.65 -5.90 53.82
N GLN A 977 7.69 -5.09 54.06
CA GLN A 977 7.58 -3.74 54.59
C GLN A 977 6.60 -2.87 53.80
N LEU A 978 6.69 -2.88 52.47
CA LEU A 978 5.83 -2.08 51.58
C LEU A 978 4.34 -2.42 51.69
N CYS A 979 4.00 -3.69 51.91
CA CYS A 979 2.63 -4.11 52.14
C CYS A 979 2.23 -3.86 53.59
N GLY A 980 3.10 -4.16 54.56
CA GLY A 980 2.84 -4.02 55.99
C GLY A 980 2.61 -2.58 56.45
N ASP A 981 3.29 -1.61 55.84
CA ASP A 981 3.12 -0.18 56.14
C ASP A 981 1.74 0.36 55.75
N ARG A 982 1.06 -0.30 54.80
CA ARG A 982 -0.27 0.09 54.29
C ARG A 982 -1.42 -0.67 54.95
N LEU A 983 -1.12 -1.62 55.82
CA LEU A 983 -2.11 -2.49 56.45
C LEU A 983 -2.49 -2.00 57.84
N ASN A 984 -3.78 -1.76 58.07
CA ASN A 984 -4.32 -1.43 59.40
C ASN A 984 -4.73 -2.69 60.19
N GLU A 985 -4.92 -3.82 59.51
CA GLU A 985 -5.26 -5.12 60.09
C GLU A 985 -4.34 -6.22 59.51
N CYS A 986 -4.03 -7.23 60.31
CA CYS A 986 -3.22 -8.36 59.86
C CYS A 986 -3.98 -9.18 58.79
N PRO A 987 -3.40 -9.44 57.61
CA PRO A 987 -4.09 -10.16 56.53
C PRO A 987 -4.35 -11.65 56.86
N ILE A 988 -3.64 -12.21 57.84
CA ILE A 988 -3.78 -13.62 58.24
C ILE A 988 -4.84 -13.77 59.35
N CYS A 989 -4.70 -13.04 60.45
CA CYS A 989 -5.57 -13.21 61.62
C CYS A 989 -6.59 -12.08 61.84
N ARG A 990 -6.60 -11.05 60.98
CA ARG A 990 -7.53 -9.90 60.99
C ARG A 990 -7.58 -9.09 62.29
N LYS A 991 -6.54 -9.21 63.14
CA LYS A 991 -6.35 -8.33 64.30
C LYS A 991 -5.75 -7.00 63.87
N SER A 992 -6.17 -5.90 64.50
CA SER A 992 -5.60 -4.56 64.27
C SER A 992 -4.09 -4.53 64.47
N VAL A 993 -3.38 -3.83 63.59
CA VAL A 993 -1.91 -3.75 63.63
C VAL A 993 -1.48 -2.68 64.62
N GLU A 994 -1.21 -3.09 65.85
CA GLU A 994 -0.77 -2.21 66.93
C GLU A 994 0.71 -1.84 66.85
N LYS A 995 1.57 -2.79 66.42
CA LYS A 995 3.02 -2.58 66.30
C LYS A 995 3.58 -3.35 65.10
N ARG A 996 4.46 -2.68 64.35
CA ARG A 996 5.20 -3.23 63.20
C ARG A 996 6.67 -3.33 63.57
N ILE A 997 7.25 -4.52 63.47
CA ILE A 997 8.64 -4.80 63.79
C ILE A 997 9.33 -5.22 62.51
N LEU A 998 10.29 -4.42 62.04
CA LEU A 998 11.12 -4.79 60.89
C LEU A 998 12.15 -5.83 61.34
N LEU A 999 12.23 -6.90 60.58
CA LEU A 999 13.28 -7.91 60.70
C LEU A 999 14.38 -7.52 59.72
N TYR A 1000 15.57 -7.24 60.24
CA TYR A 1000 16.76 -6.98 59.44
C TYR A 1000 17.38 -8.28 58.95
#